data_AF-A0AB34YPV7-F1
#
_entry.id   AF-A0AB34YPV7-F1
#
_cell.length_a   1.000
_cell.length_b   1.000
_cell.length_c   1.000
_cell.angle_alpha   90.00
_cell.angle_beta   90.00
_cell.angle_gamma   90.00
#
_symmetry.space_group_name_H-M   'P 1'
#
loop_
_entity.id
_entity.type
_entity.pdbx_description
1 polymer ?
#
loop_
_entity_poly.entity_id
_entity_poly.type
_entity_poly.pdbx_seq_one_letter_code
_entity_poly.pdbx_strand_id
1 'polypeptide(L)'
;MIGGNISISSGTDSVTMTGGTVAGDVLLGFGNDQFSWNGGGIIYGKIDLGPDNDTAVLANLTDANIGATKQLTGGEGSDVLTFSNVKTGNVARFDSWETINLTNDTRLVFDNALTLGDAGTRTGTLSIDATSTVYGGGTKSGVNPFTAGQLANVYNAGRIDLTNGGINTTDAFTIKGNYVGQNGLLFVDTVLGSDNSPSDKLVINTGVASGSTSIAVTNVGGAGAATNADGIMVVEALNGGSTSQNAFSLNGRAAAGAYEYFLFRGGVSAKTAENWYLRSTLVRGSDPPAATDGTAVAPEEPETTAPPPALEQPPAVLPVDPNDGNPDDTSTPVTEESPAPHAPPPPVSAEAPNPPDNTTGQQHDVALPFDGAVPPSPGATRVKGDVIPLYRVEVPVYSALPPVAHHLALSTLGTFHERRGEQDLLEAAGYLPSSWARVFGQDIDMKWKGTVAPGLDGKLFGIQAGQDILGRETDGGHFDRFGLFFGYARATGDVTGQALGWNDLAVGDLEVTGTSFGGYWTHVGPQGWYLDAILMGTWFGGDATSNEGQSIDLDGHGVTASLEGGYPIALSESLTLEPQAQLIWQRLSLDDQADRYSSVSFDTDDAWTGRIGFRLQGKQDTTVGKLRPYLKANLWQNFSSDQSVRFATDPIVTDLKGTSLELGGGLTLDITEKASLFATADYTTNLGGERNRIWEGNLGLNIKW
;
A
#
# COMPACT_ATOMS: atom_id res chain seq x y z
N MET A 1 28.88 -48.76 0.03
CA MET A 1 27.65 -48.91 -0.76
C MET A 1 27.05 -50.26 -0.39
N ILE A 2 25.75 -50.30 -0.10
CA ILE A 2 25.00 -51.55 0.06
C ILE A 2 24.24 -51.75 -1.26
N GLY A 3 24.63 -52.79 -2.01
CA GLY A 3 24.06 -53.07 -3.33
C GLY A 3 22.70 -53.78 -3.29
N GLY A 4 22.34 -54.38 -2.16
CA GLY A 4 21.08 -55.10 -1.96
C GLY A 4 20.17 -54.44 -0.91
N ASN A 5 19.21 -55.22 -0.42
CA ASN A 5 18.27 -54.77 0.60
C ASN A 5 18.89 -54.83 2.01
N ILE A 6 18.47 -53.93 2.89
CA ILE A 6 18.63 -54.02 4.34
C ILE A 6 17.32 -54.56 4.90
N SER A 7 17.34 -55.68 5.62
CA SER A 7 16.15 -56.27 6.23
C SER A 7 16.50 -56.81 7.62
N ILE A 8 15.74 -56.41 8.64
CA ILE A 8 16.09 -56.65 10.06
C ILE A 8 15.09 -57.52 10.84
N SER A 9 14.02 -58.01 10.18
CA SER A 9 13.10 -59.06 10.66
C SER A 9 12.15 -58.57 11.77
N SER A 10 11.61 -59.47 12.60
CA SER A 10 10.73 -59.10 13.73
C SER A 10 11.55 -58.65 14.94
N GLY A 11 11.15 -57.58 15.60
CA GLY A 11 11.85 -57.03 16.75
C GLY A 11 11.41 -55.61 17.08
N THR A 12 12.17 -54.95 17.94
CA THR A 12 12.16 -53.48 17.98
C THR A 12 13.53 -53.09 17.50
N ASP A 13 13.58 -52.63 16.26
CA ASP A 13 14.80 -52.44 15.52
C ASP A 13 15.08 -50.96 15.29
N SER A 14 16.36 -50.63 15.09
CA SER A 14 16.80 -49.28 14.80
C SER A 14 17.78 -49.27 13.63
N VAL A 15 17.45 -48.49 12.60
CA VAL A 15 18.33 -48.24 11.45
C VAL A 15 18.69 -46.78 11.43
N THR A 16 20.00 -46.50 11.41
CA THR A 16 20.53 -45.13 11.28
C THR A 16 21.37 -45.01 10.01
N MET A 17 21.00 -44.08 9.14
CA MET A 17 21.76 -43.67 7.96
C MET A 17 22.37 -42.29 8.16
N THR A 18 23.70 -42.20 8.03
CA THR A 18 24.44 -40.94 8.09
C THR A 18 25.22 -40.62 6.81
N GLY A 19 25.26 -41.56 5.85
CA GLY A 19 26.05 -41.44 4.64
C GLY A 19 25.99 -42.69 3.75
N GLY A 20 26.69 -42.64 2.61
CA GLY A 20 26.80 -43.75 1.68
C GLY A 20 25.60 -43.94 0.76
N THR A 21 25.41 -45.16 0.24
CA THR A 21 24.36 -45.46 -0.73
C THR A 21 23.77 -46.83 -0.46
N VAL A 22 22.44 -46.92 -0.45
CA VAL A 22 21.66 -48.16 -0.44
C VAL A 22 20.91 -48.24 -1.77
N ALA A 23 21.27 -49.21 -2.61
CA ALA A 23 20.64 -49.40 -3.91
C ALA A 23 19.29 -50.12 -3.81
N GLY A 24 19.15 -51.02 -2.84
CA GLY A 24 17.93 -51.78 -2.56
C GLY A 24 17.00 -51.11 -1.53
N ASP A 25 16.07 -51.91 -1.03
CA ASP A 25 15.06 -51.48 -0.05
C ASP A 25 15.61 -51.55 1.39
N VAL A 26 15.03 -50.75 2.28
CA VAL A 26 15.21 -50.83 3.74
C VAL A 26 13.89 -51.29 4.34
N LEU A 27 13.88 -52.49 4.91
CA LEU A 27 12.68 -53.17 5.40
C LEU A 27 12.86 -53.48 6.89
N LEU A 28 12.12 -52.81 7.77
CA LEU A 28 12.33 -52.95 9.21
C LEU A 28 11.64 -54.21 9.72
N GLY A 29 10.31 -54.33 9.58
CA GLY A 29 9.64 -55.61 9.71
C GLY A 29 8.45 -55.52 10.66
N PHE A 30 8.40 -56.39 11.67
CA PHE A 30 7.33 -56.36 12.68
C PHE A 30 7.87 -55.81 13.98
N GLY A 31 7.06 -55.00 14.66
CA GLY A 31 7.32 -54.42 15.98
C GLY A 31 7.70 -52.94 15.87
N ASN A 32 7.72 -52.25 17.01
CA ASN A 32 7.85 -50.79 17.02
C ASN A 32 9.28 -50.36 16.67
N ASP A 33 9.49 -49.88 15.45
CA ASP A 33 10.79 -49.65 14.86
C ASP A 33 11.18 -48.17 14.77
N GLN A 34 12.49 -47.92 14.62
CA GLN A 34 13.05 -46.57 14.52
C GLN A 34 13.95 -46.43 13.29
N PHE A 35 13.60 -45.52 12.39
CA PHE A 35 14.44 -45.13 11.26
C PHE A 35 14.97 -43.70 11.43
N SER A 36 16.29 -43.53 11.37
CA SER A 36 16.93 -42.21 11.39
C SER A 36 17.78 -42.00 10.15
N TRP A 37 17.61 -40.87 9.46
CA TRP A 37 18.42 -40.48 8.33
C TRP A 37 18.89 -39.04 8.48
N ASN A 38 20.18 -38.84 8.75
CA ASN A 38 20.74 -37.54 9.08
C ASN A 38 21.97 -37.16 8.24
N GLY A 39 21.91 -35.99 7.60
CA GLY A 39 23.06 -35.27 7.03
C GLY A 39 23.58 -35.78 5.69
N GLY A 40 23.44 -37.07 5.38
CA GLY A 40 24.01 -37.62 4.16
C GLY A 40 23.50 -38.99 3.74
N GLY A 41 23.88 -39.38 2.54
CA GLY A 41 23.56 -40.67 1.94
C GLY A 41 22.40 -40.62 0.95
N ILE A 42 22.18 -41.72 0.23
CA ILE A 42 21.10 -41.91 -0.75
C ILE A 42 20.51 -43.32 -0.58
N ILE A 43 19.19 -43.42 -0.45
CA ILE A 43 18.44 -44.68 -0.54
C ILE A 43 17.61 -44.63 -1.81
N TYR A 44 17.83 -45.57 -2.73
CA TYR A 44 17.08 -45.66 -3.98
C TYR A 44 15.81 -46.51 -3.87
N GLY A 45 15.80 -47.51 -2.99
CA GLY A 45 14.67 -48.41 -2.80
C GLY A 45 13.53 -47.79 -2.00
N LYS A 46 12.59 -48.65 -1.61
CA LYS A 46 11.55 -48.39 -0.61
C LYS A 46 12.18 -48.38 0.78
N ILE A 47 11.71 -47.49 1.65
CA ILE A 47 11.89 -47.57 3.09
C ILE A 47 10.53 -47.96 3.67
N ASP A 48 10.48 -49.12 4.32
CA ASP A 48 9.27 -49.78 4.82
C ASP A 48 9.47 -50.09 6.30
N LEU A 49 8.77 -49.39 7.18
CA LEU A 49 8.91 -49.63 8.62
C LEU A 49 8.10 -50.87 9.02
N GLY A 50 6.89 -51.01 8.48
CA GLY A 50 6.13 -52.26 8.50
C GLY A 50 4.89 -52.14 9.38
N PRO A 51 4.38 -53.24 9.94
CA PRO A 51 3.29 -53.17 10.92
C PRO A 51 3.78 -52.73 12.31
N ASP A 52 2.83 -52.31 13.15
CA ASP A 52 3.01 -51.78 14.50
C ASP A 52 3.33 -50.27 14.52
N ASN A 53 3.76 -49.71 15.66
CA ASN A 53 3.88 -48.25 15.80
C ASN A 53 5.33 -47.79 15.63
N ASP A 54 5.59 -47.10 14.54
CA ASP A 54 6.95 -46.80 14.11
C ASP A 54 7.28 -45.31 14.14
N THR A 55 8.58 -45.02 14.15
CA THR A 55 9.08 -43.64 14.12
C THR A 55 10.19 -43.46 13.09
N ALA A 56 10.08 -42.41 12.29
CA ALA A 56 11.10 -41.98 11.35
C ALA A 56 11.53 -40.53 11.61
N VAL A 57 12.85 -40.28 11.63
CA VAL A 57 13.43 -38.94 11.73
C VAL A 57 14.37 -38.70 10.56
N LEU A 58 14.02 -37.74 9.71
CA LEU A 58 14.82 -37.28 8.59
C LEU A 58 15.38 -35.90 8.92
N ALA A 59 16.69 -35.75 8.88
CA ALA A 59 17.35 -34.52 9.33
C ALA A 59 18.45 -34.05 8.37
N ASN A 60 18.51 -32.74 8.10
CA ASN A 60 19.55 -32.13 7.28
C ASN A 60 19.70 -32.78 5.89
N LEU A 61 18.57 -33.06 5.24
CA LEU A 61 18.53 -33.71 3.92
C LEU A 61 18.01 -32.75 2.86
N THR A 62 18.44 -32.95 1.62
CA THR A 62 17.86 -32.28 0.45
C THR A 62 17.32 -33.30 -0.54
N ASP A 63 16.65 -32.85 -1.59
CA ASP A 63 16.27 -33.69 -2.74
C ASP A 63 17.47 -34.45 -3.35
N ALA A 64 18.71 -33.99 -3.16
CA ALA A 64 19.90 -34.73 -3.58
C ALA A 64 20.11 -36.04 -2.79
N ASN A 65 19.56 -36.13 -1.57
CA ASN A 65 19.60 -37.32 -0.72
C ASN A 65 18.37 -38.21 -0.94
N ILE A 66 17.18 -37.62 -0.77
CA ILE A 66 15.90 -38.35 -0.70
C ILE A 66 15.13 -38.36 -2.02
N GLY A 67 15.47 -37.47 -2.96
CA GLY A 67 14.72 -37.31 -4.21
C GLY A 67 14.64 -38.58 -5.05
N ALA A 68 15.60 -39.51 -4.87
CA ALA A 68 15.64 -40.80 -5.55
C ALA A 68 14.94 -41.97 -4.82
N THR A 69 14.53 -41.81 -3.55
CA THR A 69 13.92 -42.87 -2.73
C THR A 69 12.54 -43.24 -3.23
N LYS A 70 12.25 -44.48 -3.64
CA LYS A 70 10.95 -44.78 -4.29
C LYS A 70 9.73 -44.48 -3.42
N GLN A 71 9.82 -44.77 -2.12
CA GLN A 71 8.73 -44.68 -1.16
C GLN A 71 9.31 -44.68 0.26
N LEU A 72 8.68 -43.95 1.17
CA LEU A 72 8.94 -43.99 2.62
C LEU A 72 7.59 -44.14 3.32
N THR A 73 7.30 -45.34 3.81
CA THR A 73 6.01 -45.70 4.39
C THR A 73 6.18 -46.09 5.87
N GLY A 74 5.24 -45.66 6.72
CA GLY A 74 5.12 -46.13 8.10
C GLY A 74 4.66 -47.58 8.08
N GLY A 75 3.42 -47.80 7.66
CA GLY A 75 2.92 -49.10 7.25
C GLY A 75 1.53 -49.34 7.79
N GLU A 76 1.35 -50.34 8.65
CA GLU A 76 0.11 -50.52 9.41
C GLU A 76 0.34 -50.13 10.87
N GLY A 77 -0.37 -49.15 11.41
CA GLY A 77 -0.20 -48.78 12.82
C GLY A 77 -0.34 -47.30 13.06
N SER A 78 0.31 -46.79 14.10
CA SER A 78 0.30 -45.37 14.43
C SER A 78 1.71 -44.81 14.37
N ASP A 79 2.05 -44.27 13.21
CA ASP A 79 3.41 -43.93 12.82
C ASP A 79 3.67 -42.42 12.86
N VAL A 80 4.93 -42.07 13.11
CA VAL A 80 5.38 -40.68 13.18
C VAL A 80 6.59 -40.44 12.29
N LEU A 81 6.47 -39.53 11.32
CA LEU A 81 7.56 -39.03 10.50
C LEU A 81 7.89 -37.58 10.87
N THR A 82 9.12 -37.35 11.30
CA THR A 82 9.63 -36.00 11.61
C THR A 82 10.68 -35.57 10.60
N PHE A 83 10.41 -34.48 9.90
CA PHE A 83 11.37 -33.76 9.08
C PHE A 83 12.01 -32.64 9.90
N SER A 84 13.34 -32.54 9.85
CA SER A 84 14.10 -31.50 10.53
C SER A 84 15.17 -30.91 9.62
N ASN A 85 15.02 -29.66 9.17
CA ASN A 85 15.86 -29.08 8.13
C ASN A 85 15.93 -29.97 6.87
N VAL A 86 14.77 -30.39 6.36
CA VAL A 86 14.68 -31.21 5.15
C VAL A 86 14.08 -30.41 4.01
N LYS A 87 14.75 -30.41 2.85
CA LYS A 87 14.33 -29.66 1.66
C LYS A 87 14.01 -30.65 0.53
N THR A 88 12.75 -31.03 0.40
CA THR A 88 12.31 -32.12 -0.51
C THR A 88 10.98 -31.82 -1.20
N GLY A 89 10.69 -32.55 -2.28
CA GLY A 89 9.36 -32.61 -2.90
C GLY A 89 8.82 -34.03 -3.04
N ASN A 90 7.88 -34.24 -3.99
CA ASN A 90 7.24 -35.52 -4.27
C ASN A 90 6.55 -36.12 -3.04
N VAL A 91 5.54 -35.41 -2.54
CA VAL A 91 4.91 -35.73 -1.26
C VAL A 91 4.17 -37.07 -1.27
N ALA A 92 3.77 -37.56 -2.44
CA ALA A 92 3.13 -38.87 -2.59
C ALA A 92 4.06 -40.04 -2.25
N ARG A 93 5.36 -39.79 -2.11
CA ARG A 93 6.36 -40.75 -1.63
C ARG A 93 6.19 -41.09 -0.14
N PHE A 94 5.57 -40.21 0.62
CA PHE A 94 5.31 -40.37 2.04
C PHE A 94 3.87 -40.84 2.22
N ASP A 95 3.68 -42.10 2.58
CA ASP A 95 2.36 -42.72 2.78
C ASP A 95 2.29 -43.52 4.08
N SER A 96 1.08 -43.84 4.52
CA SER A 96 0.83 -44.52 5.80
C SER A 96 1.51 -43.85 6.99
N TRP A 97 1.35 -42.52 7.10
CA TRP A 97 1.83 -41.76 8.26
C TRP A 97 0.65 -41.11 8.97
N GLU A 98 0.42 -41.43 10.24
CA GLU A 98 -0.59 -40.81 11.09
C GLU A 98 -0.16 -39.42 11.53
N THR A 99 1.15 -39.19 11.68
CA THR A 99 1.71 -37.88 12.02
C THR A 99 2.92 -37.55 11.17
N ILE A 100 2.88 -36.40 10.51
CA ILE A 100 4.03 -35.78 9.85
C ILE A 100 4.32 -34.43 10.51
N ASN A 101 5.55 -34.26 11.02
CA ASN A 101 6.01 -33.01 11.62
C ASN A 101 7.08 -32.35 10.75
N LEU A 102 6.89 -31.09 10.35
CA LEU A 102 7.88 -30.26 9.68
C LEU A 102 8.52 -29.33 10.71
N THR A 103 9.84 -29.48 10.91
CA THR A 103 10.58 -28.72 11.92
C THR A 103 11.86 -28.10 11.37
N ASN A 104 12.36 -27.05 12.02
CA ASN A 104 13.70 -26.48 11.82
C ASN A 104 14.02 -26.16 10.34
N ASP A 105 13.32 -25.21 9.71
CA ASP A 105 13.48 -24.83 8.28
C ASP A 105 13.28 -26.01 7.31
N THR A 106 12.25 -26.82 7.59
CA THR A 106 11.84 -27.84 6.62
C THR A 106 11.07 -27.18 5.48
N ARG A 107 11.44 -27.53 4.24
CA ARG A 107 10.76 -27.14 3.01
C ARG A 107 10.17 -28.36 2.32
N LEU A 108 8.85 -28.40 2.23
CA LEU A 108 8.13 -29.47 1.54
C LEU A 108 7.40 -28.93 0.31
N VAL A 109 7.73 -29.43 -0.88
CA VAL A 109 7.09 -29.03 -2.14
C VAL A 109 6.04 -30.05 -2.55
N PHE A 110 4.78 -29.61 -2.67
CA PHE A 110 3.65 -30.43 -3.07
C PHE A 110 3.51 -30.42 -4.60
N ASP A 111 3.74 -31.57 -5.21
CA ASP A 111 3.44 -31.88 -6.61
C ASP A 111 2.12 -32.67 -6.76
N ASN A 112 1.60 -33.20 -5.65
CA ASN A 112 0.36 -33.95 -5.52
C ASN A 112 -0.20 -33.78 -4.11
N ALA A 113 -1.35 -34.41 -3.82
CA ALA A 113 -1.91 -34.39 -2.47
C ALA A 113 -1.19 -35.40 -1.56
N LEU A 114 -0.79 -34.95 -0.37
CA LEU A 114 -0.28 -35.80 0.71
C LEU A 114 -1.46 -36.57 1.33
N THR A 115 -1.35 -37.89 1.45
CA THR A 115 -2.39 -38.73 2.07
C THR A 115 -1.89 -39.23 3.42
N LEU A 116 -2.65 -38.92 4.48
CA LEU A 116 -2.29 -39.23 5.87
C LEU A 116 -3.13 -40.39 6.42
N GLY A 117 -2.47 -41.23 7.20
CA GLY A 117 -3.01 -42.46 7.76
C GLY A 117 -3.00 -43.66 6.80
N ASP A 118 -3.56 -44.77 7.27
CA ASP A 118 -3.67 -46.04 6.55
C ASP A 118 -5.11 -46.61 6.59
N ALA A 119 -5.30 -47.88 6.24
CA ALA A 119 -6.62 -48.53 6.27
C ALA A 119 -7.19 -48.73 7.69
N GLY A 120 -6.33 -48.89 8.69
CA GLY A 120 -6.67 -49.06 10.11
C GLY A 120 -6.96 -47.74 10.81
N THR A 121 -6.07 -46.75 10.71
CA THR A 121 -6.13 -45.43 11.37
C THR A 121 -6.96 -44.41 10.60
N ARG A 122 -7.04 -44.58 9.27
CA ARG A 122 -7.94 -43.89 8.33
C ARG A 122 -7.62 -42.43 8.04
N THR A 123 -6.82 -41.76 8.88
CA THR A 123 -6.49 -40.34 8.76
C THR A 123 -5.22 -40.03 9.57
N GLY A 124 -4.75 -38.78 9.47
CA GLY A 124 -3.62 -38.31 10.25
C GLY A 124 -3.51 -36.79 10.34
N THR A 125 -2.33 -36.35 10.79
CA THR A 125 -2.01 -34.96 11.13
C THR A 125 -0.73 -34.50 10.43
N LEU A 126 -0.76 -33.32 9.84
CA LEU A 126 0.41 -32.57 9.38
C LEU A 126 0.62 -31.37 10.32
N SER A 127 1.79 -31.28 10.93
CA SER A 127 2.19 -30.14 11.76
C SER A 127 3.33 -29.38 11.09
N ILE A 128 3.16 -28.06 10.92
CA ILE A 128 4.14 -27.17 10.30
C ILE A 128 4.63 -26.19 11.37
N ASP A 129 5.88 -26.29 11.80
CA ASP A 129 6.45 -25.35 12.77
C ASP A 129 6.63 -23.94 12.19
N ALA A 130 6.89 -22.97 13.06
CA ALA A 130 7.01 -21.56 12.68
C ALA A 130 8.16 -21.23 11.71
N THR A 131 9.11 -22.16 11.52
CA THR A 131 10.26 -21.98 10.64
C THR A 131 10.11 -22.70 9.31
N SER A 132 9.11 -23.55 9.16
CA SER A 132 8.97 -24.45 8.01
C SER A 132 8.03 -23.87 6.94
N THR A 133 8.26 -24.27 5.70
CA THR A 133 7.50 -23.81 4.53
C THR A 133 6.95 -25.00 3.74
N VAL A 134 5.65 -24.97 3.48
CA VAL A 134 4.96 -25.80 2.50
C VAL A 134 4.78 -25.01 1.22
N TYR A 135 5.39 -25.47 0.13
CA TYR A 135 5.13 -24.95 -1.22
C TYR A 135 3.97 -25.73 -1.82
N GLY A 136 2.80 -25.10 -1.80
CA GLY A 136 1.51 -25.66 -2.15
C GLY A 136 0.97 -25.23 -3.51
N GLY A 137 1.69 -24.42 -4.28
CA GLY A 137 1.21 -23.96 -5.59
C GLY A 137 1.03 -25.12 -6.57
N GLY A 138 -0.14 -25.20 -7.18
CA GLY A 138 -0.59 -26.26 -8.07
C GLY A 138 -2.08 -26.56 -7.89
N THR A 139 -2.69 -27.25 -8.84
CA THR A 139 -4.12 -27.61 -8.79
C THR A 139 -4.41 -28.94 -8.09
N LYS A 140 -3.37 -29.71 -7.76
CA LYS A 140 -3.46 -31.03 -7.10
C LYS A 140 -2.87 -31.04 -5.69
N SER A 141 -2.38 -29.90 -5.22
CA SER A 141 -1.71 -29.78 -3.93
C SER A 141 -2.74 -29.80 -2.80
N GLY A 142 -2.40 -30.48 -1.70
CA GLY A 142 -3.33 -30.59 -0.59
C GLY A 142 -3.03 -31.72 0.37
N VAL A 143 -3.90 -31.87 1.36
CA VAL A 143 -3.82 -32.92 2.39
C VAL A 143 -5.12 -33.70 2.41
N ASN A 144 -5.02 -35.01 2.24
CA ASN A 144 -6.13 -35.95 2.28
C ASN A 144 -6.02 -36.89 3.48
N PRO A 145 -7.14 -37.32 4.06
CA PRO A 145 -7.16 -38.54 4.86
C PRO A 145 -7.04 -39.76 3.94
N PHE A 146 -6.57 -40.88 4.46
CA PHE A 146 -6.54 -42.15 3.75
C PHE A 146 -7.95 -42.63 3.39
N THR A 147 -8.87 -42.63 4.35
CA THR A 147 -10.26 -43.06 4.13
C THR A 147 -11.15 -41.88 3.79
N ALA A 148 -11.85 -41.96 2.66
CA ALA A 148 -12.82 -40.96 2.26
C ALA A 148 -13.90 -40.74 3.34
N GLY A 149 -14.18 -39.47 3.64
CA GLY A 149 -15.15 -39.07 4.68
C GLY A 149 -14.56 -38.93 6.09
N GLN A 150 -13.29 -39.29 6.31
CA GLN A 150 -12.55 -38.84 7.50
C GLN A 150 -12.03 -37.41 7.32
N LEU A 151 -11.45 -36.86 8.39
CA LEU A 151 -10.87 -35.52 8.40
C LEU A 151 -9.38 -35.65 8.73
N ALA A 152 -8.52 -35.17 7.83
CA ALA A 152 -7.12 -34.91 8.16
C ALA A 152 -7.01 -33.67 9.07
N ASN A 153 -5.92 -33.52 9.81
CA ASN A 153 -5.64 -32.30 10.57
C ASN A 153 -4.39 -31.61 10.04
N VAL A 154 -4.45 -30.30 9.85
CA VAL A 154 -3.30 -29.47 9.49
C VAL A 154 -3.14 -28.38 10.54
N TYR A 155 -2.00 -28.37 11.23
CA TYR A 155 -1.59 -27.31 12.14
C TYR A 155 -0.51 -26.48 11.47
N ASN A 156 -0.78 -25.19 11.27
CA ASN A 156 0.13 -24.29 10.55
C ASN A 156 0.62 -23.15 11.45
N ALA A 157 1.82 -23.28 12.01
CA ALA A 157 2.55 -22.17 12.62
C ALA A 157 3.52 -21.50 11.64
N GLY A 158 3.88 -22.19 10.55
CA GLY A 158 4.83 -21.72 9.53
C GLY A 158 4.16 -21.05 8.33
N ARG A 159 4.69 -21.32 7.14
CA ARG A 159 4.22 -20.74 5.87
C ARG A 159 3.63 -21.80 4.95
N ILE A 160 2.44 -21.54 4.43
CA ILE A 160 1.90 -22.19 3.23
C ILE A 160 2.02 -21.19 2.08
N ASP A 161 2.80 -21.52 1.06
CA ASP A 161 3.07 -20.67 -0.10
C ASP A 161 2.43 -21.24 -1.35
N LEU A 162 1.41 -20.57 -1.88
CA LEU A 162 0.75 -20.98 -3.12
C LEU A 162 1.39 -20.35 -4.35
N THR A 163 2.15 -19.27 -4.18
CA THR A 163 2.82 -18.56 -5.28
C THR A 163 3.89 -19.41 -5.93
N ASN A 164 4.57 -20.25 -5.13
CA ASN A 164 5.81 -20.95 -5.51
C ASN A 164 6.88 -20.03 -6.11
N GLY A 165 6.86 -18.73 -5.79
CA GLY A 165 7.69 -17.71 -6.42
C GLY A 165 7.34 -17.40 -7.89
N GLY A 166 6.17 -17.85 -8.34
CA GLY A 166 5.61 -17.60 -9.66
C GLY A 166 4.70 -16.37 -9.70
N ILE A 167 3.80 -16.37 -10.69
CA ILE A 167 2.76 -15.34 -10.91
C ILE A 167 1.43 -16.00 -11.35
N ASN A 168 1.24 -17.28 -11.04
CA ASN A 168 0.02 -18.00 -11.38
C ASN A 168 -1.05 -17.66 -10.35
N THR A 169 -2.27 -17.38 -10.77
CA THR A 169 -3.35 -16.91 -9.90
C THR A 169 -4.52 -17.91 -9.88
N THR A 170 -4.21 -19.20 -10.02
CA THR A 170 -5.22 -20.28 -10.13
C THR A 170 -4.87 -21.50 -9.28
N ASP A 171 -3.84 -21.38 -8.43
CA ASP A 171 -3.39 -22.47 -7.60
C ASP A 171 -4.34 -22.69 -6.42
N ALA A 172 -4.50 -23.96 -6.01
CA ALA A 172 -5.48 -24.34 -5.00
C ALA A 172 -4.91 -25.42 -4.08
N PHE A 173 -4.69 -25.07 -2.82
CA PHE A 173 -4.28 -26.04 -1.81
C PHE A 173 -5.49 -26.59 -1.07
N THR A 174 -5.82 -27.87 -1.30
CA THR A 174 -7.06 -28.47 -0.78
C THR A 174 -6.82 -29.32 0.46
N ILE A 175 -7.40 -28.94 1.58
CA ILE A 175 -7.41 -29.72 2.81
C ILE A 175 -8.75 -30.42 2.95
N LYS A 176 -8.74 -31.76 2.99
CA LYS A 176 -9.92 -32.57 3.31
C LYS A 176 -9.99 -32.87 4.80
N GLY A 177 -10.29 -31.84 5.60
CA GLY A 177 -10.18 -31.96 7.04
C GLY A 177 -10.11 -30.62 7.77
N ASN A 178 -9.63 -30.66 9.01
CA ASN A 178 -9.48 -29.47 9.84
C ASN A 178 -8.18 -28.73 9.53
N TYR A 179 -8.26 -27.41 9.51
CA TYR A 179 -7.11 -26.52 9.42
C TYR A 179 -7.07 -25.63 10.67
N VAL A 180 -5.92 -25.56 11.33
CA VAL A 180 -5.73 -24.73 12.52
C VAL A 180 -4.49 -23.87 12.31
N GLY A 181 -4.71 -22.58 12.09
CA GLY A 181 -3.64 -21.59 12.07
C GLY A 181 -3.11 -21.32 13.48
N GLN A 182 -1.80 -21.33 13.64
CA GLN A 182 -1.08 -21.04 14.89
C GLN A 182 -0.17 -19.82 14.69
N ASN A 183 -0.76 -18.72 14.22
CA ASN A 183 -0.05 -17.54 13.70
C ASN A 183 0.75 -17.84 12.42
N GLY A 184 0.24 -18.78 11.62
CA GLY A 184 0.84 -19.14 10.34
C GLY A 184 0.59 -18.11 9.24
N LEU A 185 1.29 -18.27 8.13
CA LEU A 185 1.18 -17.45 6.93
C LEU A 185 0.59 -18.24 5.77
N LEU A 186 -0.20 -17.55 4.95
CA LEU A 186 -0.68 -18.02 3.65
C LEU A 186 -0.28 -16.99 2.59
N PHE A 187 0.51 -17.40 1.59
CA PHE A 187 0.89 -16.52 0.47
C PHE A 187 0.06 -16.87 -0.75
N VAL A 188 -0.54 -15.86 -1.37
CA VAL A 188 -1.39 -16.00 -2.56
C VAL A 188 -1.01 -14.98 -3.62
N ASP A 189 -0.96 -15.41 -4.88
CA ASP A 189 -0.93 -14.52 -6.03
C ASP A 189 -2.37 -14.18 -6.43
N THR A 190 -2.66 -12.88 -6.55
CA THR A 190 -4.00 -12.38 -6.84
C THR A 190 -3.95 -11.28 -7.88
N VAL A 191 -4.85 -11.31 -8.87
CA VAL A 191 -5.13 -10.13 -9.69
C VAL A 191 -6.03 -9.21 -8.88
N LEU A 192 -5.51 -8.13 -8.30
CA LEU A 192 -6.34 -7.14 -7.59
C LEU A 192 -7.17 -6.33 -8.59
N GLY A 193 -8.41 -6.77 -8.80
CA GLY A 193 -9.36 -6.20 -9.76
C GLY A 193 -10.80 -6.23 -9.24
N SER A 194 -11.76 -6.52 -10.12
CA SER A 194 -13.18 -6.59 -9.76
C SER A 194 -13.54 -7.94 -9.11
N ASP A 195 -14.83 -8.15 -8.84
CA ASP A 195 -15.33 -9.46 -8.38
C ASP A 195 -14.85 -10.61 -9.27
N ASN A 196 -14.60 -11.77 -8.65
CA ASN A 196 -14.12 -12.99 -9.33
C ASN A 196 -12.80 -12.82 -10.10
N SER A 197 -12.00 -11.79 -9.81
CA SER A 197 -10.64 -11.73 -10.34
C SER A 197 -9.87 -13.01 -9.93
N PRO A 198 -8.98 -13.53 -10.79
CA PRO A 198 -8.21 -14.73 -10.47
C PRO A 198 -7.36 -14.55 -9.21
N SER A 199 -7.35 -15.58 -8.35
CA SER A 199 -6.53 -15.66 -7.16
C SER A 199 -6.20 -17.11 -6.84
N ASP A 200 -5.04 -17.32 -6.26
CA ASP A 200 -4.79 -18.55 -5.52
C ASP A 200 -5.71 -18.65 -4.32
N LYS A 201 -5.98 -19.88 -3.88
CA LYS A 201 -6.89 -20.14 -2.76
C LYS A 201 -6.50 -21.32 -1.89
N LEU A 202 -6.74 -21.16 -0.59
CA LEU A 202 -6.83 -22.28 0.35
C LEU A 202 -8.26 -22.86 0.31
N VAL A 203 -8.38 -24.16 0.10
CA VAL A 203 -9.69 -24.84 0.02
C VAL A 203 -9.87 -25.77 1.21
N ILE A 204 -10.91 -25.51 2.00
CA ILE A 204 -11.35 -26.34 3.12
C ILE A 204 -12.50 -27.21 2.63
N ASN A 205 -12.17 -28.42 2.19
CA ASN A 205 -13.11 -29.34 1.57
C ASN A 205 -13.57 -30.39 2.59
N THR A 206 -14.63 -30.09 3.35
CA THR A 206 -15.00 -30.68 4.65
C THR A 206 -14.16 -30.16 5.82
N GLY A 207 -14.60 -30.39 7.07
CA GLY A 207 -13.89 -29.99 8.29
C GLY A 207 -14.05 -28.52 8.67
N VAL A 208 -13.19 -28.03 9.57
CA VAL A 208 -13.25 -26.67 10.10
C VAL A 208 -11.88 -25.98 9.97
N ALA A 209 -11.85 -24.76 9.42
CA ALA A 209 -10.71 -23.86 9.57
C ALA A 209 -10.88 -22.96 10.81
N SER A 210 -9.85 -22.92 11.65
CA SER A 210 -9.85 -22.16 12.91
C SER A 210 -8.44 -21.66 13.26
N GLY A 211 -8.28 -21.04 14.43
CA GLY A 211 -7.03 -20.45 14.86
C GLY A 211 -6.79 -19.07 14.24
N SER A 212 -5.54 -18.77 13.87
CA SER A 212 -5.11 -17.51 13.25
C SER A 212 -4.10 -17.77 12.13
N THR A 213 -4.38 -17.26 10.93
CA THR A 213 -3.49 -17.27 9.75
C THR A 213 -3.52 -15.91 9.07
N SER A 214 -2.36 -15.31 8.81
CA SER A 214 -2.30 -14.06 8.05
C SER A 214 -2.04 -14.33 6.57
N ILE A 215 -2.83 -13.70 5.70
CA ILE A 215 -2.79 -13.85 4.25
C ILE A 215 -1.95 -12.73 3.64
N ALA A 216 -0.80 -13.07 3.07
CA ALA A 216 0.01 -12.17 2.27
C ALA A 216 -0.46 -12.23 0.81
N VAL A 217 -0.87 -11.08 0.27
CA VAL A 217 -1.41 -10.96 -1.09
C VAL A 217 -0.36 -10.32 -2.00
N THR A 218 0.05 -11.04 -3.04
CA THR A 218 0.88 -10.49 -4.12
C THR A 218 -0.02 -10.07 -5.28
N ASN A 219 -0.04 -8.78 -5.60
CA ASN A 219 -0.80 -8.31 -6.77
C ASN A 219 -0.07 -8.70 -8.07
N VAL A 220 -0.71 -9.52 -8.90
CA VAL A 220 -0.22 -9.95 -10.21
C VAL A 220 -0.99 -9.22 -11.31
N GLY A 221 -0.49 -8.06 -11.73
CA GLY A 221 -1.02 -7.32 -12.88
C GLY A 221 -2.44 -6.74 -12.70
N GLY A 222 -2.98 -6.74 -11.48
CA GLY A 222 -4.25 -6.09 -11.18
C GLY A 222 -4.12 -4.57 -11.20
N ALA A 223 -5.00 -3.90 -11.95
CA ALA A 223 -5.05 -2.44 -12.06
C ALA A 223 -5.90 -1.77 -10.95
N GLY A 224 -6.53 -2.56 -10.08
CA GLY A 224 -7.58 -2.07 -9.19
C GLY A 224 -8.93 -1.98 -9.89
N ALA A 225 -10.01 -2.30 -9.18
CA ALA A 225 -11.39 -2.03 -9.56
C ALA A 225 -12.32 -2.21 -8.36
N ALA A 226 -13.53 -1.65 -8.43
CA ALA A 226 -14.57 -1.89 -7.44
C ALA A 226 -15.08 -3.36 -7.47
N THR A 227 -15.15 -3.98 -6.30
CA THR A 227 -15.84 -5.28 -6.08
C THR A 227 -17.26 -5.03 -5.59
N ASN A 228 -18.27 -5.18 -6.44
CA ASN A 228 -19.66 -4.85 -6.15
C ASN A 228 -20.51 -6.06 -5.74
N ALA A 229 -19.93 -7.25 -5.69
CA ALA A 229 -20.57 -8.50 -5.30
C ALA A 229 -19.73 -9.21 -4.22
N ASP A 230 -19.44 -10.50 -4.39
CA ASP A 230 -18.76 -11.31 -3.37
C ASP A 230 -17.30 -10.89 -3.14
N GLY A 231 -16.62 -10.28 -4.12
CA GLY A 231 -15.20 -9.97 -4.09
C GLY A 231 -14.31 -11.02 -4.78
N ILE A 232 -13.04 -11.03 -4.40
CA ILE A 232 -12.01 -11.93 -4.94
C ILE A 232 -11.75 -13.03 -3.91
N MET A 233 -12.08 -14.27 -4.24
CA MET A 233 -12.04 -15.39 -3.29
C MET A 233 -10.59 -15.85 -3.04
N VAL A 234 -10.19 -15.90 -1.76
CA VAL A 234 -8.87 -16.37 -1.31
C VAL A 234 -8.94 -17.58 -0.37
N VAL A 235 -10.10 -17.83 0.24
CA VAL A 235 -10.38 -19.07 0.97
C VAL A 235 -11.76 -19.58 0.60
N GLU A 236 -11.85 -20.86 0.27
CA GLU A 236 -13.08 -21.51 -0.14
C GLU A 236 -13.43 -22.66 0.81
N ALA A 237 -14.66 -22.69 1.31
CA ALA A 237 -15.20 -23.81 2.06
C ALA A 237 -16.15 -24.63 1.17
N LEU A 238 -15.87 -25.93 1.02
CA LEU A 238 -16.62 -26.86 0.18
C LEU A 238 -17.18 -28.03 0.99
N ASN A 239 -18.24 -28.64 0.48
CA ASN A 239 -18.79 -29.91 0.96
C ASN A 239 -19.07 -29.97 2.48
N GLY A 240 -19.60 -28.87 3.04
CA GLY A 240 -19.88 -28.76 4.48
C GLY A 240 -18.70 -28.32 5.33
N GLY A 241 -17.59 -27.89 4.71
CA GLY A 241 -16.53 -27.17 5.39
C GLY A 241 -17.03 -25.85 6.00
N SER A 242 -16.40 -25.44 7.10
CA SER A 242 -16.68 -24.15 7.77
C SER A 242 -15.39 -23.44 8.18
N THR A 243 -15.48 -22.13 8.43
CA THR A 243 -14.35 -21.29 8.86
C THR A 243 -14.75 -20.45 10.07
N SER A 244 -13.89 -20.35 11.09
CA SER A 244 -14.16 -19.47 12.24
C SER A 244 -13.96 -18.00 11.88
N GLN A 245 -14.55 -17.08 12.65
CA GLN A 245 -14.50 -15.64 12.35
C GLN A 245 -13.09 -15.05 12.34
N ASN A 246 -12.17 -15.60 13.13
CA ASN A 246 -10.80 -15.08 13.28
C ASN A 246 -9.76 -15.98 12.59
N ALA A 247 -10.19 -16.97 11.80
CA ALA A 247 -9.30 -17.92 11.15
C ALA A 247 -8.28 -17.27 10.22
N PHE A 248 -8.66 -16.13 9.60
CA PHE A 248 -7.83 -15.43 8.62
C PHE A 248 -7.83 -13.91 8.85
N SER A 249 -6.68 -13.30 8.61
CA SER A 249 -6.46 -11.84 8.56
C SER A 249 -5.56 -11.49 7.38
N LEU A 250 -5.41 -10.21 7.01
CA LEU A 250 -4.39 -9.81 6.03
C LEU A 250 -3.03 -9.67 6.69
N ASN A 251 -1.98 -10.04 5.96
CA ASN A 251 -0.60 -9.69 6.28
C ASN A 251 -0.20 -8.47 5.42
N GLY A 252 -0.52 -7.28 5.93
CA GLY A 252 -0.24 -6.01 5.26
C GLY A 252 -1.36 -5.51 4.33
N ARG A 253 -1.05 -4.43 3.59
CA ARG A 253 -1.99 -3.76 2.67
C ARG A 253 -2.14 -4.52 1.35
N ALA A 254 -3.37 -4.73 0.92
CA ALA A 254 -3.70 -5.18 -0.42
C ALA A 254 -4.30 -4.00 -1.21
N ALA A 255 -3.53 -3.42 -2.13
CA ALA A 255 -3.91 -2.19 -2.82
C ALA A 255 -3.53 -2.25 -4.29
N ALA A 256 -4.37 -1.68 -5.15
CA ALA A 256 -4.11 -1.54 -6.58
C ALA A 256 -4.95 -0.39 -7.18
N GLY A 257 -4.37 0.41 -8.07
CA GLY A 257 -5.08 1.51 -8.70
C GLY A 257 -5.59 2.53 -7.68
N ALA A 258 -6.88 2.89 -7.76
CA ALA A 258 -7.51 3.77 -6.77
C ALA A 258 -7.93 3.06 -5.46
N TYR A 259 -7.84 1.73 -5.38
CA TYR A 259 -8.61 0.94 -4.42
C TYR A 259 -7.74 0.25 -3.35
N GLU A 260 -8.24 0.27 -2.11
CA GLU A 260 -7.75 -0.55 -0.99
C GLU A 260 -8.65 -1.78 -0.86
N TYR A 261 -8.07 -2.96 -0.71
CA TYR A 261 -8.78 -4.22 -0.56
C TYR A 261 -8.67 -4.73 0.88
N PHE A 262 -9.83 -5.02 1.47
CA PHE A 262 -9.93 -5.62 2.79
C PHE A 262 -10.44 -7.04 2.70
N LEU A 263 -10.11 -7.85 3.70
CA LEU A 263 -10.52 -9.24 3.79
C LEU A 263 -11.84 -9.35 4.55
N PHE A 264 -12.84 -9.97 3.91
CA PHE A 264 -14.17 -10.21 4.46
C PHE A 264 -14.46 -11.70 4.54
N ARG A 265 -14.96 -12.14 5.69
CA ARG A 265 -15.58 -13.46 5.84
C ARG A 265 -17.01 -13.38 5.34
N GLY A 266 -17.38 -14.28 4.43
CA GLY A 266 -18.69 -14.33 3.81
C GLY A 266 -18.79 -13.46 2.57
N GLY A 267 -19.49 -13.97 1.55
CA GLY A 267 -19.94 -13.24 0.37
C GLY A 267 -21.15 -12.33 0.66
N VAL A 268 -21.58 -11.58 -0.35
CA VAL A 268 -22.90 -10.92 -0.40
C VAL A 268 -23.97 -11.93 -0.84
N SER A 269 -23.59 -12.91 -1.65
CA SER A 269 -24.45 -13.99 -2.13
C SER A 269 -24.78 -14.99 -1.02
N ALA A 270 -25.96 -15.62 -1.06
CA ALA A 270 -26.32 -16.67 -0.12
C ALA A 270 -25.35 -17.88 -0.19
N LYS A 271 -25.17 -18.59 0.94
CA LYS A 271 -24.32 -19.79 1.08
C LYS A 271 -22.83 -19.58 0.88
N THR A 272 -22.36 -18.35 1.02
CA THR A 272 -20.93 -18.01 0.94
C THR A 272 -20.33 -17.69 2.30
N ALA A 273 -21.10 -17.81 3.39
CA ALA A 273 -20.75 -17.35 4.73
C ALA A 273 -19.42 -17.90 5.28
N GLU A 274 -18.99 -19.06 4.77
CA GLU A 274 -17.77 -19.74 5.18
C GLU A 274 -16.55 -19.40 4.31
N ASN A 275 -16.73 -18.70 3.19
CA ASN A 275 -15.66 -18.30 2.28
C ASN A 275 -15.04 -16.96 2.70
N TRP A 276 -13.86 -16.65 2.18
CA TRP A 276 -13.19 -15.38 2.44
C TRP A 276 -12.81 -14.68 1.13
N TYR A 277 -13.05 -13.37 1.10
CA TYR A 277 -12.91 -12.56 -0.09
C TYR A 277 -12.15 -11.26 0.19
N LEU A 278 -11.31 -10.84 -0.75
CA LEU A 278 -10.81 -9.48 -0.83
C LEU A 278 -11.87 -8.59 -1.48
N ARG A 279 -12.14 -7.42 -0.89
CA ARG A 279 -13.07 -6.42 -1.45
C ARG A 279 -12.53 -5.01 -1.34
N SER A 280 -12.77 -4.24 -2.39
CA SER A 280 -12.54 -2.81 -2.49
C SER A 280 -13.80 -1.96 -2.27
N THR A 281 -14.89 -2.58 -1.80
CA THR A 281 -16.10 -1.86 -1.39
C THR A 281 -16.66 -2.44 -0.09
N LEU A 282 -17.35 -1.59 0.68
CA LEU A 282 -18.29 -2.04 1.70
C LEU A 282 -19.66 -2.18 1.07
N VAL A 283 -20.19 -3.40 1.11
CA VAL A 283 -21.57 -3.70 0.71
C VAL A 283 -22.42 -3.80 1.98
N ARG A 284 -23.56 -3.11 1.99
CA ARG A 284 -24.46 -3.07 3.14
C ARG A 284 -24.82 -4.47 3.64
N GLY A 285 -24.51 -4.76 4.91
CA GLY A 285 -24.71 -6.07 5.52
C GLY A 285 -23.48 -7.00 5.51
N SER A 286 -22.33 -6.51 5.06
CA SER A 286 -21.03 -7.20 5.19
C SER A 286 -20.09 -6.43 6.13
N ASP A 287 -19.99 -6.87 7.38
CA ASP A 287 -19.00 -6.33 8.32
C ASP A 287 -17.69 -7.14 8.23
N PRO A 288 -16.52 -6.49 8.17
CA PRO A 288 -15.24 -7.19 8.23
C PRO A 288 -15.03 -7.82 9.62
N PRO A 289 -14.24 -8.90 9.75
CA PRO A 289 -13.76 -9.35 11.06
C PRO A 289 -13.00 -8.21 11.75
N ALA A 290 -13.14 -8.07 13.07
CA ALA A 290 -12.36 -7.09 13.83
C ALA A 290 -10.86 -7.37 13.66
N ALA A 291 -10.06 -6.33 13.41
CA ALA A 291 -8.61 -6.43 13.47
C ALA A 291 -8.23 -6.92 14.87
N THR A 292 -7.43 -7.98 14.94
CA THR A 292 -6.87 -8.43 16.22
C THR A 292 -5.77 -7.46 16.59
N ASP A 293 -5.95 -6.72 17.70
CA ASP A 293 -4.88 -5.97 18.34
C ASP A 293 -3.63 -6.86 18.36
N GLY A 294 -2.58 -6.41 17.68
CA GLY A 294 -1.24 -6.98 17.76
C GLY A 294 -0.63 -6.72 19.14
N THR A 295 -1.34 -7.08 20.22
CA THR A 295 -0.74 -7.21 21.54
C THR A 295 0.43 -8.17 21.39
N ALA A 296 1.62 -7.59 21.32
CA ALA A 296 2.85 -8.29 21.57
C ALA A 296 2.66 -8.97 22.92
N VAL A 297 2.38 -10.27 22.89
CA VAL A 297 2.52 -11.10 24.07
C VAL A 297 4.00 -10.98 24.39
N ALA A 298 4.31 -10.22 25.44
CA ALA A 298 5.65 -10.23 25.99
C ALA A 298 6.03 -11.70 26.18
N PRO A 299 7.20 -12.16 25.73
CA PRO A 299 7.60 -13.54 25.93
C PRO A 299 7.45 -13.85 27.42
N GLU A 300 6.54 -14.75 27.76
CA GLU A 300 6.54 -15.32 29.09
C GLU A 300 7.89 -16.02 29.21
N GLU A 301 8.74 -15.49 30.11
CA GLU A 301 10.01 -16.09 30.45
C GLU A 301 9.72 -17.56 30.81
N PRO A 302 10.38 -18.54 30.16
CA PRO A 302 10.08 -19.94 30.40
C PRO A 302 10.20 -20.22 31.89
N GLU A 303 9.13 -20.75 32.50
CA GLU A 303 9.21 -21.24 33.87
C GLU A 303 10.35 -22.25 33.93
N THR A 304 11.45 -21.85 34.58
CA THR A 304 12.56 -22.74 34.89
C THR A 304 12.05 -23.80 35.84
N THR A 305 11.63 -24.94 35.27
CA THR A 305 11.50 -26.18 36.02
C THR A 305 12.85 -26.53 36.63
N ALA A 306 12.82 -26.91 37.90
CA ALA A 306 14.01 -27.30 38.66
C ALA A 306 14.78 -28.42 37.93
N PRO A 307 16.12 -28.43 37.99
CA PRO A 307 16.93 -29.44 37.31
C PRO A 307 16.55 -30.85 37.78
N PRO A 308 16.51 -31.85 36.88
CA PRO A 308 16.27 -33.23 37.27
C PRO A 308 17.37 -33.71 38.23
N PRO A 309 17.05 -34.59 39.20
CA PRO A 309 18.09 -35.21 40.02
C PRO A 309 19.07 -35.98 39.14
N ALA A 310 20.35 -35.90 39.50
CA ALA A 310 21.43 -36.58 38.80
C ALA A 310 21.15 -38.09 38.69
N LEU A 311 21.22 -38.61 37.47
CA LEU A 311 21.21 -40.05 37.21
C LEU A 311 22.46 -40.67 37.82
N GLU A 312 22.28 -41.50 38.85
CA GLU A 312 23.33 -42.40 39.33
C GLU A 312 23.68 -43.40 38.22
N GLN A 313 24.95 -43.39 37.81
CA GLN A 313 25.50 -44.37 36.88
C GLN A 313 25.45 -45.78 37.51
N PRO A 314 24.94 -46.81 36.81
CA PRO A 314 25.14 -48.18 37.24
C PRO A 314 26.62 -48.58 37.09
N PRO A 315 27.15 -49.44 37.99
CA PRO A 315 28.57 -49.78 38.02
C PRO A 315 29.01 -50.60 36.80
N ALA A 316 30.21 -50.29 36.33
CA ALA A 316 30.92 -51.01 35.28
C ALA A 316 31.13 -52.50 35.67
N VAL A 317 30.82 -53.39 34.73
CA VAL A 317 31.15 -54.82 34.80
C VAL A 317 32.46 -55.07 34.07
N LEU A 318 33.37 -55.80 34.73
CA LEU A 318 34.66 -56.25 34.22
C LEU A 318 34.51 -57.35 33.13
N PRO A 319 35.54 -57.58 32.29
CA PRO A 319 35.43 -58.46 31.13
C PRO A 319 35.53 -59.95 31.52
N VAL A 320 34.74 -60.79 30.83
CA VAL A 320 34.84 -62.25 30.87
C VAL A 320 35.77 -62.80 29.78
N ASP A 321 36.42 -63.88 30.17
CA ASP A 321 37.50 -64.70 29.61
C ASP A 321 37.35 -65.13 28.12
N PRO A 322 38.41 -65.04 27.29
CA PRO A 322 38.42 -65.53 25.92
C PRO A 322 38.84 -67.00 25.85
N ASN A 323 37.89 -67.93 25.99
CA ASN A 323 38.03 -69.27 25.42
C ASN A 323 36.71 -70.04 25.43
N ASP A 324 36.00 -70.06 24.30
CA ASP A 324 35.28 -71.27 23.88
C ASP A 324 35.14 -71.31 22.36
N GLY A 325 35.32 -72.51 21.82
CA GLY A 325 35.71 -72.77 20.45
C GLY A 325 34.58 -72.79 19.41
N ASN A 326 35.04 -72.58 18.18
CA ASN A 326 34.47 -72.91 16.87
C ASN A 326 33.42 -74.06 16.86
N PRO A 327 32.42 -74.01 15.97
CA PRO A 327 32.58 -74.74 14.71
C PRO A 327 32.09 -74.03 13.44
N ASP A 328 32.92 -74.16 12.39
CA ASP A 328 32.67 -74.28 10.95
C ASP A 328 31.58 -73.41 10.29
N ASP A 329 32.04 -72.40 9.54
CA ASP A 329 31.41 -71.98 8.29
C ASP A 329 32.39 -72.24 7.13
N THR A 330 32.06 -73.25 6.31
CA THR A 330 32.78 -73.65 5.11
C THR A 330 32.16 -73.06 3.84
N SER A 331 31.87 -71.77 3.81
CA SER A 331 31.56 -71.08 2.56
C SER A 331 32.84 -70.56 1.89
N THR A 332 33.05 -70.99 0.64
CA THR A 332 34.16 -70.54 -0.21
C THR A 332 34.06 -69.02 -0.48
N PRO A 333 35.17 -68.26 -0.48
CA PRO A 333 35.12 -66.84 -0.78
C PRO A 333 34.69 -66.64 -2.23
N VAL A 334 33.64 -65.83 -2.43
CA VAL A 334 33.27 -65.33 -3.75
C VAL A 334 34.34 -64.33 -4.17
N THR A 335 35.07 -64.65 -5.23
CA THR A 335 36.05 -63.76 -5.86
C THR A 335 35.32 -62.55 -6.44
N GLU A 336 35.58 -61.36 -5.88
CA GLU A 336 35.12 -60.08 -6.45
C GLU A 336 35.91 -59.77 -7.73
N GLU A 337 35.36 -60.14 -8.89
CA GLU A 337 35.70 -59.52 -10.16
C GLU A 337 34.43 -58.94 -10.79
N SER A 338 34.00 -57.82 -10.24
CA SER A 338 33.21 -56.82 -10.98
C SER A 338 33.71 -55.45 -10.51
N PRO A 339 34.03 -54.52 -11.42
CA PRO A 339 34.45 -53.19 -11.02
C PRO A 339 33.33 -52.58 -10.18
N ALA A 340 33.64 -52.26 -8.92
CA ALA A 340 32.72 -51.54 -8.04
C ALA A 340 32.23 -50.30 -8.82
N PRO A 341 30.90 -50.12 -9.00
CA PRO A 341 30.38 -48.93 -9.64
C PRO A 341 30.96 -47.71 -8.94
N HIS A 342 31.45 -46.74 -9.70
CA HIS A 342 31.93 -45.50 -9.12
C HIS A 342 30.82 -44.91 -8.25
N ALA A 343 31.09 -44.79 -6.95
CA ALA A 343 30.18 -44.16 -6.02
C ALA A 343 29.87 -42.75 -6.54
N PRO A 344 28.60 -42.37 -6.69
CA PRO A 344 28.25 -40.99 -7.01
C PRO A 344 28.91 -40.05 -6.00
N PRO A 345 29.28 -38.83 -6.42
CA PRO A 345 29.77 -37.84 -5.47
C PRO A 345 28.74 -37.68 -4.33
N PRO A 346 29.21 -37.57 -3.08
CA PRO A 346 28.32 -37.42 -1.94
C PRO A 346 27.42 -36.19 -2.16
N PRO A 347 26.12 -36.27 -1.82
CA PRO A 347 25.23 -35.12 -1.86
C PRO A 347 25.82 -33.96 -1.05
N VAL A 348 25.61 -32.74 -1.52
CA VAL A 348 25.92 -31.55 -0.72
C VAL A 348 25.06 -31.55 0.54
N SER A 349 25.66 -31.19 1.68
CA SER A 349 24.94 -31.05 2.95
C SER A 349 23.80 -30.06 2.79
N ALA A 350 22.67 -30.31 3.46
CA ALA A 350 21.61 -29.31 3.57
C ALA A 350 22.17 -28.02 4.18
N GLU A 351 21.72 -26.89 3.63
CA GLU A 351 22.04 -25.55 4.14
C GLU A 351 21.46 -25.38 5.55
N ALA A 352 22.09 -24.53 6.38
CA ALA A 352 21.58 -24.18 7.69
C ALA A 352 20.17 -23.55 7.59
N PRO A 353 19.36 -23.64 8.66
CA PRO A 353 18.05 -23.02 8.71
C PRO A 353 18.10 -21.52 8.40
N ASN A 354 17.42 -21.08 7.34
CA ASN A 354 17.11 -19.67 7.16
C ASN A 354 15.65 -19.45 7.59
N PRO A 355 15.38 -18.60 8.60
CA PRO A 355 14.00 -18.33 8.99
C PRO A 355 13.23 -17.75 7.79
N PRO A 356 11.97 -18.18 7.56
CA PRO A 356 11.15 -17.64 6.49
C PRO A 356 11.02 -16.11 6.63
N ASP A 357 11.16 -15.38 5.53
CA ASP A 357 10.86 -13.95 5.51
C ASP A 357 9.36 -13.75 5.80
N ASN A 358 9.08 -13.10 6.92
CA ASN A 358 7.75 -12.84 7.46
C ASN A 358 7.31 -11.39 7.25
N THR A 359 8.04 -10.59 6.46
CA THR A 359 7.82 -9.14 6.37
C THR A 359 7.09 -8.71 5.09
N THR A 360 5.77 -8.79 5.10
CA THR A 360 4.92 -8.04 4.15
C THR A 360 4.17 -6.91 4.86
N GLY A 361 4.93 -5.96 5.43
CA GLY A 361 4.39 -4.69 5.93
C GLY A 361 3.51 -4.80 7.18
N GLN A 362 3.57 -3.79 8.04
CA GLN A 362 2.62 -3.67 9.15
C GLN A 362 1.28 -3.23 8.57
N GLN A 363 0.20 -3.97 8.83
CA GLN A 363 -1.14 -3.42 8.67
C GLN A 363 -1.32 -2.41 9.80
N HIS A 364 -1.43 -1.12 9.48
CA HIS A 364 -1.94 -0.14 10.44
C HIS A 364 -3.43 -0.44 10.70
N ASP A 365 -3.89 -0.27 11.93
CA ASP A 365 -5.29 -0.52 12.32
C ASP A 365 -6.25 0.45 11.58
N VAL A 366 -6.63 0.07 10.36
CA VAL A 366 -7.58 0.84 9.56
C VAL A 366 -9.00 0.49 9.99
N ALA A 367 -9.63 1.41 10.70
CA ALA A 367 -11.02 1.27 11.13
C ALA A 367 -12.00 1.55 9.98
N LEU A 368 -12.66 0.51 9.48
CA LEU A 368 -13.73 0.64 8.49
C LEU A 368 -15.05 1.15 9.10
N PRO A 369 -15.87 1.92 8.36
CA PRO A 369 -17.08 2.57 8.88
C PRO A 369 -18.31 1.63 8.99
N PHE A 370 -18.37 0.79 10.03
CA PHE A 370 -19.57 -0.02 10.39
C PHE A 370 -20.40 0.64 11.51
N ASP A 371 -21.73 0.48 11.57
CA ASP A 371 -22.63 1.14 12.55
C ASP A 371 -22.08 1.14 13.99
N GLY A 372 -21.81 2.33 14.54
CA GLY A 372 -21.19 2.52 15.86
C GLY A 372 -19.66 2.72 15.89
N ALA A 373 -18.91 2.36 14.84
CA ALA A 373 -17.50 2.72 14.66
C ALA A 373 -17.19 4.22 14.91
N VAL A 374 -16.12 4.47 15.66
CA VAL A 374 -15.57 5.80 15.94
C VAL A 374 -14.82 6.31 14.71
N PRO A 375 -15.03 7.57 14.28
CA PRO A 375 -14.28 8.16 13.18
C PRO A 375 -12.76 8.14 13.44
N PRO A 376 -11.93 7.77 12.45
CA PRO A 376 -10.48 7.69 12.63
C PRO A 376 -9.82 9.08 12.82
N SER A 377 -10.42 10.14 12.27
CA SER A 377 -9.96 11.51 12.43
C SER A 377 -11.10 12.46 12.81
N PRO A 378 -10.82 13.60 13.47
CA PRO A 378 -11.82 14.63 13.72
C PRO A 378 -12.51 15.09 12.43
N GLY A 379 -13.83 15.26 12.48
CA GLY A 379 -14.61 15.71 11.32
C GLY A 379 -14.96 14.60 10.31
N ALA A 380 -14.30 13.45 10.35
CA ALA A 380 -14.60 12.35 9.44
C ALA A 380 -16.04 11.83 9.66
N THR A 381 -16.77 11.67 8.56
CA THR A 381 -18.13 11.11 8.57
C THR A 381 -18.22 9.93 7.63
N ARG A 382 -19.21 9.07 7.81
CA ARG A 382 -19.32 7.88 6.97
C ARG A 382 -19.92 8.22 5.62
N VAL A 383 -19.38 7.59 4.59
CA VAL A 383 -20.04 7.53 3.29
C VAL A 383 -21.33 6.72 3.47
N LYS A 384 -22.42 7.22 2.88
CA LYS A 384 -23.72 6.53 2.90
C LYS A 384 -24.01 6.00 1.51
N GLY A 385 -24.25 4.70 1.42
CA GLY A 385 -24.60 4.03 0.17
C GLY A 385 -24.84 2.55 0.42
N ASP A 386 -25.42 1.86 -0.57
CA ASP A 386 -25.55 0.40 -0.53
C ASP A 386 -24.22 -0.28 -0.91
N VAL A 387 -23.41 0.39 -1.73
CA VAL A 387 -22.03 0.01 -2.08
C VAL A 387 -21.15 1.24 -1.91
N ILE A 388 -20.15 1.14 -1.04
CA ILE A 388 -19.25 2.23 -0.68
C ILE A 388 -17.84 1.88 -1.15
N PRO A 389 -17.26 2.62 -2.11
CA PRO A 389 -15.88 2.42 -2.52
C PRO A 389 -14.89 2.67 -1.38
N LEU A 390 -13.90 1.79 -1.28
CA LEU A 390 -12.75 1.90 -0.38
C LEU A 390 -11.57 2.44 -1.18
N TYR A 391 -11.56 3.76 -1.41
CA TYR A 391 -10.40 4.41 -2.01
C TYR A 391 -9.22 4.40 -1.03
N ARG A 392 -8.01 4.26 -1.58
CA ARG A 392 -6.78 4.40 -0.79
C ARG A 392 -6.62 5.84 -0.31
N VAL A 393 -5.92 6.04 0.80
CA VAL A 393 -5.67 7.39 1.35
C VAL A 393 -4.82 8.26 0.42
N GLU A 394 -4.01 7.65 -0.45
CA GLU A 394 -3.24 8.37 -1.48
C GLU A 394 -4.14 9.10 -2.51
N VAL A 395 -5.34 8.58 -2.75
CA VAL A 395 -6.22 9.08 -3.83
C VAL A 395 -6.62 10.54 -3.63
N PRO A 396 -7.23 10.94 -2.50
CA PRO A 396 -7.54 12.35 -2.24
C PRO A 396 -6.30 13.25 -2.11
N VAL A 397 -5.17 12.72 -1.62
CA VAL A 397 -3.91 13.47 -1.49
C VAL A 397 -3.42 13.94 -2.86
N TYR A 398 -3.29 13.03 -3.84
CA TYR A 398 -2.81 13.40 -5.17
C TYR A 398 -3.86 14.17 -5.98
N SER A 399 -5.14 13.91 -5.73
CA SER A 399 -6.25 14.64 -6.38
C SER A 399 -6.33 16.12 -5.96
N ALA A 400 -5.70 16.50 -4.84
CA ALA A 400 -5.59 17.88 -4.39
C ALA A 400 -4.50 18.68 -5.13
N LEU A 401 -3.57 18.04 -5.84
CA LEU A 401 -2.44 18.72 -6.49
C LEU A 401 -2.88 19.73 -7.57
N PRO A 402 -3.72 19.37 -8.57
CA PRO A 402 -4.18 20.33 -9.58
C PRO A 402 -4.91 21.57 -9.01
N PRO A 403 -5.94 21.44 -8.13
CA PRO A 403 -6.61 22.62 -7.60
C PRO A 403 -5.70 23.53 -6.77
N VAL A 404 -4.74 22.97 -6.03
CA VAL A 404 -3.77 23.75 -5.25
C VAL A 404 -2.79 24.49 -6.17
N ALA A 405 -2.32 23.86 -7.25
CA ALA A 405 -1.48 24.52 -8.25
C ALA A 405 -2.21 25.68 -8.95
N HIS A 406 -3.49 25.49 -9.30
CA HIS A 406 -4.35 26.56 -9.83
C HIS A 406 -4.46 27.74 -8.87
N HIS A 407 -4.76 27.47 -7.60
CA HIS A 407 -4.87 28.49 -6.55
C HIS A 407 -3.54 29.23 -6.33
N LEU A 408 -2.41 28.52 -6.29
CA LEU A 408 -1.08 29.11 -6.14
C LEU A 408 -0.75 30.07 -7.29
N ALA A 409 -1.08 29.69 -8.52
CA ALA A 409 -0.92 30.55 -9.69
C ALA A 409 -1.85 31.78 -9.64
N LEU A 410 -3.11 31.64 -9.22
CA LEU A 410 -4.04 32.77 -9.04
C LEU A 410 -3.54 33.77 -7.99
N SER A 411 -3.08 33.29 -6.83
CA SER A 411 -2.53 34.15 -5.76
C SER A 411 -1.25 34.88 -6.22
N THR A 412 -0.42 34.21 -7.03
CA THR A 412 0.80 34.82 -7.61
C THR A 412 0.46 35.88 -8.66
N LEU A 413 -0.58 35.65 -9.48
CA LEU A 413 -1.08 36.61 -10.46
C LEU A 413 -1.60 37.89 -9.79
N GLY A 414 -2.50 37.75 -8.81
CA GLY A 414 -3.18 38.86 -8.12
C GLY A 414 -3.94 39.83 -9.05
N THR A 415 -4.49 40.88 -8.47
CA THR A 415 -5.10 42.01 -9.21
C THR A 415 -4.08 43.10 -9.54
N PHE A 416 -4.43 44.00 -10.45
CA PHE A 416 -3.59 45.16 -10.80
C PHE A 416 -3.17 45.96 -9.55
N HIS A 417 -4.13 46.31 -8.69
CA HIS A 417 -3.86 47.10 -7.48
C HIS A 417 -3.06 46.34 -6.41
N GLU A 418 -3.21 45.01 -6.32
CA GLU A 418 -2.42 44.18 -5.40
C GLU A 418 -0.96 44.04 -5.83
N ARG A 419 -0.65 44.14 -7.12
CA ARG A 419 0.73 44.13 -7.59
C ARG A 419 1.40 45.50 -7.51
N ARG A 420 0.65 46.57 -7.74
CA ARG A 420 1.22 47.88 -8.10
C ARG A 420 0.87 49.01 -7.14
N GLY A 421 -0.13 48.83 -6.28
CA GLY A 421 -0.69 49.90 -5.47
C GLY A 421 -1.49 50.89 -6.32
N GLU A 422 -1.18 52.18 -6.20
CA GLU A 422 -1.93 53.28 -6.83
C GLU A 422 -1.40 53.69 -8.21
N GLN A 423 -2.31 54.14 -9.06
CA GLN A 423 -2.03 54.56 -10.44
C GLN A 423 -1.23 55.88 -10.54
N ASP A 424 -1.26 56.72 -9.50
CA ASP A 424 -0.62 58.06 -9.53
C ASP A 424 0.92 58.00 -9.74
N LEU A 425 1.57 56.87 -9.43
CA LEU A 425 3.00 56.66 -9.72
C LEU A 425 3.26 56.11 -11.12
N LEU A 426 2.19 55.87 -11.89
CA LEU A 426 2.22 55.26 -13.21
C LEU A 426 2.27 56.26 -14.38
N GLU A 427 2.47 57.54 -14.11
CA GLU A 427 2.52 58.59 -15.14
C GLU A 427 3.95 58.90 -15.65
N ALA A 428 4.95 58.11 -15.26
CA ALA A 428 6.33 58.25 -15.75
C ALA A 428 6.53 57.62 -17.14
N ALA A 429 6.89 58.42 -18.15
CA ALA A 429 7.27 57.96 -19.49
C ALA A 429 8.78 57.70 -19.62
N GLY A 430 9.19 56.86 -20.57
CA GLY A 430 10.59 56.53 -20.86
C GLY A 430 10.95 55.06 -20.62
N TYR A 431 12.26 54.77 -20.60
CA TYR A 431 12.79 53.43 -20.35
C TYR A 431 12.98 53.19 -18.86
N LEU A 432 12.62 51.99 -18.39
CA LEU A 432 12.76 51.58 -16.99
C LEU A 432 12.11 52.53 -15.96
N PRO A 433 10.84 52.97 -16.14
CA PRO A 433 10.27 54.07 -15.35
C PRO A 433 9.99 53.72 -13.88
N SER A 434 9.75 52.45 -13.55
CA SER A 434 9.53 52.03 -12.16
C SER A 434 9.78 50.55 -11.92
N SER A 435 10.11 50.23 -10.66
CA SER A 435 10.28 48.88 -10.13
C SER A 435 9.32 48.67 -8.97
N TRP A 436 8.83 47.46 -8.79
CA TRP A 436 7.95 47.11 -7.69
C TRP A 436 8.29 45.74 -7.13
N ALA A 437 7.95 45.54 -5.86
CA ALA A 437 8.02 44.24 -5.21
C ALA A 437 6.88 44.09 -4.21
N ARG A 438 6.40 42.86 -4.03
CA ARG A 438 5.41 42.52 -3.02
C ARG A 438 5.71 41.20 -2.34
N VAL A 439 5.22 41.06 -1.12
CA VAL A 439 5.12 39.80 -0.39
C VAL A 439 3.66 39.59 -0.02
N PHE A 440 3.20 38.35 -0.11
CA PHE A 440 1.82 37.99 0.21
C PHE A 440 1.78 36.66 0.95
N GLY A 441 0.75 36.50 1.77
CA GLY A 441 0.53 35.27 2.52
C GLY A 441 -0.95 35.01 2.76
N GLN A 442 -1.31 33.74 2.80
CA GLN A 442 -2.68 33.29 3.02
C GLN A 442 -2.73 32.19 4.09
N ASP A 443 -3.79 32.24 4.89
CA ASP A 443 -4.30 31.11 5.68
C ASP A 443 -5.50 30.54 4.92
N ILE A 444 -5.43 29.26 4.56
CA ILE A 444 -6.29 28.62 3.55
C ILE A 444 -7.06 27.47 4.20
N ASP A 445 -8.37 27.49 4.06
CA ASP A 445 -9.24 26.34 4.31
C ASP A 445 -10.20 26.17 3.13
N MET A 446 -9.88 25.21 2.25
CA MET A 446 -10.55 24.96 0.99
C MET A 446 -11.04 23.52 0.89
N LYS A 447 -12.19 23.34 0.23
CA LYS A 447 -12.73 22.03 -0.12
C LYS A 447 -13.25 22.08 -1.55
N TRP A 448 -13.06 20.99 -2.29
CA TRP A 448 -13.55 20.84 -3.65
C TRP A 448 -14.58 19.71 -3.74
N LYS A 449 -15.46 19.80 -4.75
CA LYS A 449 -16.35 18.68 -5.10
C LYS A 449 -15.61 17.71 -5.98
N GLY A 450 -16.06 16.47 -6.02
CA GLY A 450 -15.49 15.47 -6.90
C GLY A 450 -15.74 14.06 -6.42
N THR A 451 -15.10 13.10 -7.08
CA THR A 451 -15.17 11.67 -6.75
C THR A 451 -14.74 11.39 -5.31
N VAL A 452 -13.72 12.11 -4.82
CA VAL A 452 -13.20 11.98 -3.44
C VAL A 452 -13.22 13.27 -2.62
N ALA A 453 -13.80 14.34 -3.18
CA ALA A 453 -14.00 15.65 -2.52
C ALA A 453 -12.82 16.10 -1.63
N PRO A 454 -11.61 16.29 -2.21
CA PRO A 454 -10.43 16.65 -1.43
C PRO A 454 -10.61 18.02 -0.76
N GLY A 455 -9.95 18.22 0.37
CA GLY A 455 -9.88 19.50 1.07
C GLY A 455 -8.49 19.75 1.62
N LEU A 456 -8.11 21.03 1.73
CA LEU A 456 -6.82 21.50 2.21
C LEU A 456 -7.01 22.49 3.35
N ASP A 457 -6.35 22.25 4.47
CA ASP A 457 -6.12 23.23 5.54
C ASP A 457 -4.63 23.55 5.58
N GLY A 458 -4.26 24.80 5.28
CA GLY A 458 -2.86 25.12 5.02
C GLY A 458 -2.54 26.59 4.91
N LYS A 459 -1.33 26.87 4.43
CA LYS A 459 -0.78 28.22 4.28
C LYS A 459 -0.16 28.38 2.91
N LEU A 460 -0.24 29.59 2.38
CA LEU A 460 0.48 30.00 1.20
C LEU A 460 1.34 31.22 1.52
N PHE A 461 2.56 31.25 0.99
CA PHE A 461 3.43 32.41 1.04
C PHE A 461 4.06 32.65 -0.33
N GLY A 462 4.18 33.91 -0.72
CA GLY A 462 4.83 34.26 -1.97
C GLY A 462 5.53 35.61 -1.96
N ILE A 463 6.49 35.73 -2.86
CA ILE A 463 7.24 36.95 -3.15
C ILE A 463 7.19 37.21 -4.64
N GLN A 464 7.11 38.47 -5.04
CA GLN A 464 7.09 38.86 -6.43
C GLN A 464 7.81 40.20 -6.61
N ALA A 465 8.55 40.33 -7.71
CA ALA A 465 9.20 41.57 -8.10
C ALA A 465 9.05 41.79 -9.60
N GLY A 466 8.86 43.04 -9.99
CA GLY A 466 8.70 43.40 -11.39
C GLY A 466 9.31 44.74 -11.74
N GLN A 467 9.53 44.90 -13.03
CA GLN A 467 10.17 46.05 -13.64
C GLN A 467 9.36 46.47 -14.85
N ASP A 468 9.01 47.76 -14.92
CA ASP A 468 8.52 48.34 -16.16
C ASP A 468 9.69 48.49 -17.11
N ILE A 469 9.56 48.00 -18.34
CA ILE A 469 10.57 48.12 -19.38
C ILE A 469 10.38 49.41 -20.18
N LEU A 470 9.12 49.74 -20.48
CA LEU A 470 8.76 50.92 -21.27
C LEU A 470 7.49 51.58 -20.75
N GLY A 471 7.53 52.89 -20.55
CA GLY A 471 6.39 53.77 -20.38
C GLY A 471 6.23 54.69 -21.60
N ARG A 472 5.02 54.77 -22.16
CA ARG A 472 4.71 55.65 -23.30
C ARG A 472 3.51 56.52 -22.96
N GLU A 473 3.72 57.83 -23.03
CA GLU A 473 2.65 58.82 -23.02
C GLU A 473 2.26 59.17 -24.45
N THR A 474 0.96 59.39 -24.68
CA THR A 474 0.43 59.84 -25.97
C THR A 474 -0.11 61.27 -25.85
N ASP A 475 -0.18 62.00 -26.97
CA ASP A 475 -0.70 63.38 -27.02
C ASP A 475 -2.13 63.54 -26.45
N GLY A 476 -2.89 62.45 -26.35
CA GLY A 476 -4.24 62.40 -25.76
C GLY A 476 -4.29 62.15 -24.26
N GLY A 477 -3.14 62.11 -23.56
CA GLY A 477 -3.07 61.85 -22.12
C GLY A 477 -3.25 60.38 -21.74
N HIS A 478 -3.06 59.44 -22.67
CA HIS A 478 -3.01 58.01 -22.37
C HIS A 478 -1.60 57.58 -22.03
N PHE A 479 -1.48 56.66 -21.07
CA PHE A 479 -0.22 56.06 -20.64
C PHE A 479 -0.25 54.55 -20.85
N ASP A 480 0.68 54.04 -21.66
CA ASP A 480 0.94 52.61 -21.82
C ASP A 480 2.18 52.19 -21.04
N ARG A 481 2.12 51.04 -20.39
CA ARG A 481 3.25 50.43 -19.68
C ARG A 481 3.43 48.99 -20.10
N PHE A 482 4.68 48.61 -20.33
CA PHE A 482 5.08 47.25 -20.60
C PHE A 482 6.11 46.85 -19.56
N GLY A 483 5.94 45.69 -18.94
CA GLY A 483 6.86 45.22 -17.93
C GLY A 483 6.94 43.72 -17.82
N LEU A 484 7.92 43.29 -17.03
CA LEU A 484 8.19 41.89 -16.72
C LEU A 484 8.18 41.71 -15.20
N PHE A 485 7.87 40.51 -14.74
CA PHE A 485 8.01 40.14 -13.34
C PHE A 485 8.49 38.70 -13.18
N PHE A 486 9.05 38.46 -12.00
CA PHE A 486 9.39 37.15 -11.47
C PHE A 486 8.71 36.97 -10.12
N GLY A 487 8.26 35.76 -9.81
CA GLY A 487 7.68 35.43 -8.51
C GLY A 487 7.98 34.00 -8.10
N TYR A 488 7.96 33.78 -6.79
CA TYR A 488 8.04 32.46 -6.19
C TYR A 488 6.96 32.36 -5.11
N ALA A 489 6.21 31.27 -5.11
CA ALA A 489 5.23 30.97 -4.09
C ALA A 489 5.30 29.51 -3.65
N ARG A 490 4.88 29.25 -2.41
CA ARG A 490 4.78 27.92 -1.80
C ARG A 490 3.48 27.81 -1.03
N ALA A 491 2.76 26.72 -1.22
CA ALA A 491 1.60 26.30 -0.48
C ALA A 491 1.90 24.97 0.22
N THR A 492 1.54 24.86 1.50
CA THR A 492 1.70 23.65 2.30
C THR A 492 0.45 23.44 3.13
N GLY A 493 -0.02 22.20 3.30
CA GLY A 493 -1.17 21.95 4.16
C GLY A 493 -1.53 20.48 4.31
N ASP A 494 -2.39 20.23 5.29
CA ASP A 494 -2.96 18.93 5.57
C ASP A 494 -4.13 18.66 4.63
N VAL A 495 -4.20 17.44 4.10
CA VAL A 495 -5.23 17.01 3.16
C VAL A 495 -6.27 16.15 3.86
N THR A 496 -7.52 16.45 3.53
CA THR A 496 -8.69 15.63 3.87
C THR A 496 -9.40 15.15 2.61
N GLY A 497 -10.14 14.06 2.69
CA GLY A 497 -10.96 13.60 1.57
C GLY A 497 -11.73 12.32 1.86
N GLN A 498 -12.38 11.79 0.83
CA GLN A 498 -13.02 10.49 0.90
C GLN A 498 -12.00 9.37 0.69
N ALA A 499 -11.77 8.56 1.71
CA ALA A 499 -10.96 7.35 1.63
C ALA A 499 -11.49 6.31 2.62
N LEU A 500 -11.31 5.03 2.31
CA LEU A 500 -11.62 3.91 3.22
C LEU A 500 -13.10 3.91 3.71
N GLY A 501 -14.01 4.47 2.91
CA GLY A 501 -15.44 4.62 3.24
C GLY A 501 -15.78 5.79 4.18
N TRP A 502 -14.80 6.60 4.58
CA TRP A 502 -15.00 7.83 5.34
C TRP A 502 -14.89 9.04 4.41
N ASN A 503 -15.80 10.01 4.56
CA ASN A 503 -15.67 11.38 4.06
C ASN A 503 -14.87 12.22 5.05
N ASP A 504 -14.17 13.24 4.56
CA ASP A 504 -13.42 14.19 5.39
C ASP A 504 -12.38 13.51 6.30
N LEU A 505 -11.86 12.36 5.87
CA LEU A 505 -10.80 11.64 6.55
C LEU A 505 -9.49 12.41 6.38
N ALA A 506 -8.69 12.56 7.45
CA ALA A 506 -7.32 13.05 7.34
C ALA A 506 -6.45 12.00 6.66
N VAL A 507 -5.88 12.33 5.51
CA VAL A 507 -5.30 11.35 4.57
C VAL A 507 -3.81 11.56 4.29
N GLY A 508 -3.28 12.76 4.56
CA GLY A 508 -1.89 13.09 4.32
C GLY A 508 -1.66 14.59 4.30
N ASP A 509 -0.55 15.00 3.72
CA ASP A 509 -0.15 16.39 3.54
C ASP A 509 0.43 16.60 2.13
N LEU A 510 0.54 17.86 1.73
CA LEU A 510 1.16 18.24 0.46
C LEU A 510 1.94 19.53 0.55
N GLU A 511 2.86 19.67 -0.40
CA GLU A 511 3.60 20.87 -0.71
C GLU A 511 3.53 21.14 -2.22
N VAL A 512 3.15 22.37 -2.57
CA VAL A 512 3.21 22.87 -3.95
C VAL A 512 4.01 24.15 -3.96
N THR A 513 5.02 24.21 -4.81
CA THR A 513 5.82 25.40 -5.10
C THR A 513 5.58 25.84 -6.55
N GLY A 514 5.75 27.12 -6.80
CA GLY A 514 5.61 27.69 -8.14
C GLY A 514 6.61 28.81 -8.37
N THR A 515 7.48 28.63 -9.36
CA THR A 515 8.33 29.71 -9.88
C THR A 515 7.67 30.30 -11.10
N SER A 516 7.36 31.59 -11.08
CA SER A 516 6.57 32.26 -12.12
C SER A 516 7.37 33.36 -12.80
N PHE A 517 7.23 33.44 -14.13
CA PHE A 517 7.72 34.55 -14.94
C PHE A 517 6.58 35.08 -15.79
N GLY A 518 6.39 36.40 -15.81
CA GLY A 518 5.30 36.99 -16.57
C GLY A 518 5.63 38.33 -17.20
N GLY A 519 4.88 38.64 -18.25
CA GLY A 519 4.85 39.95 -18.89
C GLY A 519 3.48 40.58 -18.73
N TYR A 520 3.46 41.91 -18.63
CA TYR A 520 2.22 42.67 -18.52
C TYR A 520 2.23 43.91 -19.41
N TRP A 521 1.02 44.29 -19.82
CA TRP A 521 0.72 45.57 -20.44
C TRP A 521 -0.40 46.24 -19.65
N THR A 522 -0.17 47.47 -19.21
CA THR A 522 -1.18 48.30 -18.55
C THR A 522 -1.40 49.56 -19.37
N HIS A 523 -2.65 49.83 -19.73
CA HIS A 523 -3.10 51.07 -20.36
C HIS A 523 -3.92 51.88 -19.38
N VAL A 524 -3.59 53.16 -19.19
CA VAL A 524 -4.34 54.11 -18.36
C VAL A 524 -4.80 55.27 -19.26
N GLY A 525 -6.11 55.51 -19.27
CA GLY A 525 -6.70 56.61 -20.03
C GLY A 525 -6.70 57.94 -19.28
N PRO A 526 -7.01 59.06 -19.96
CA PRO A 526 -6.94 60.41 -19.39
C PRO A 526 -7.94 60.67 -18.24
N GLN A 527 -8.93 59.78 -18.06
CA GLN A 527 -9.89 59.83 -16.95
C GLN A 527 -9.55 58.83 -15.83
N GLY A 528 -8.38 58.18 -15.88
CA GLY A 528 -7.92 57.20 -14.89
C GLY A 528 -8.52 55.79 -15.04
N TRP A 529 -9.34 55.53 -16.07
CA TRP A 529 -9.72 54.14 -16.36
C TRP A 529 -8.52 53.35 -16.82
N TYR A 530 -8.48 52.05 -16.52
CA TYR A 530 -7.37 51.20 -16.89
C TYR A 530 -7.80 49.90 -17.55
N LEU A 531 -6.87 49.34 -18.31
CA LEU A 531 -6.89 47.97 -18.81
C LEU A 531 -5.52 47.35 -18.52
N ASP A 532 -5.50 46.19 -17.87
CA ASP A 532 -4.30 45.47 -17.48
C ASP A 532 -4.36 44.05 -18.06
N ALA A 533 -3.36 43.68 -18.85
CA ALA A 533 -3.25 42.38 -19.49
C ALA A 533 -1.96 41.69 -19.02
N ILE A 534 -2.05 40.42 -18.64
CA ILE A 534 -0.93 39.64 -18.13
C ILE A 534 -0.86 38.29 -18.83
N LEU A 535 0.35 37.85 -19.12
CA LEU A 535 0.67 36.46 -19.46
C LEU A 535 1.78 35.98 -18.53
N MET A 536 1.54 34.88 -17.84
CA MET A 536 2.44 34.29 -16.85
C MET A 536 2.64 32.81 -17.14
N GLY A 537 3.90 32.37 -17.18
CA GLY A 537 4.28 30.97 -17.13
C GLY A 537 4.75 30.61 -15.73
N THR A 538 4.34 29.44 -15.24
CA THR A 538 4.70 28.93 -13.91
C THR A 538 5.28 27.52 -14.05
N TRP A 539 6.40 27.27 -13.40
CA TRP A 539 6.96 25.93 -13.21
C TRP A 539 6.63 25.46 -11.79
N PHE A 540 5.98 24.31 -11.69
CA PHE A 540 5.53 23.73 -10.43
C PHE A 540 6.52 22.65 -9.98
N GLY A 541 6.70 22.59 -8.67
CA GLY A 541 7.52 21.60 -7.97
C GLY A 541 6.90 21.27 -6.61
N GLY A 542 7.21 20.14 -6.00
CA GLY A 542 6.75 19.82 -4.64
C GLY A 542 6.59 18.32 -4.42
N ASP A 543 5.82 17.95 -3.41
CA ASP A 543 5.54 16.56 -3.08
C ASP A 543 4.17 16.42 -2.41
N ALA A 544 3.64 15.20 -2.41
CA ALA A 544 2.41 14.87 -1.71
C ALA A 544 2.56 13.51 -1.04
N THR A 545 2.31 13.46 0.27
CA THR A 545 2.61 12.29 1.11
C THR A 545 1.37 11.86 1.87
N SER A 546 1.02 10.57 1.78
CA SER A 546 -0.10 9.99 2.53
C SER A 546 0.30 9.63 3.96
N ASN A 547 -0.69 9.52 4.85
CA ASN A 547 -0.50 9.04 6.22
C ASN A 547 0.04 7.60 6.31
N GLU A 548 -0.02 6.85 5.20
CA GLU A 548 0.57 5.50 5.06
C GLU A 548 2.00 5.53 4.47
N GLY A 549 2.60 6.72 4.37
CA GLY A 549 3.99 6.92 3.93
C GLY A 549 4.24 6.72 2.44
N GLN A 550 3.18 6.69 1.61
CA GLN A 550 3.34 6.73 0.15
C GLN A 550 3.45 8.17 -0.31
N SER A 551 4.41 8.46 -1.19
CA SER A 551 4.69 9.81 -1.65
C SER A 551 4.88 9.82 -3.16
N ILE A 552 4.49 10.93 -3.80
CA ILE A 552 4.84 11.25 -5.18
C ILE A 552 5.42 12.66 -5.23
N ASP A 553 6.33 12.87 -6.19
CA ASP A 553 6.83 14.19 -6.50
C ASP A 553 5.85 14.94 -7.42
N LEU A 554 5.75 16.25 -7.26
CA LEU A 554 5.04 17.14 -8.17
C LEU A 554 6.07 17.82 -9.08
N ASP A 555 5.94 17.64 -10.39
CA ASP A 555 6.65 18.40 -11.40
C ASP A 555 5.67 18.80 -12.52
N GLY A 556 5.82 20.00 -13.06
CA GLY A 556 4.97 20.44 -14.16
C GLY A 556 5.09 21.91 -14.50
N HIS A 557 4.20 22.36 -15.37
CA HIS A 557 4.14 23.75 -15.79
C HIS A 557 2.70 24.20 -16.07
N GLY A 558 2.48 25.50 -16.03
CA GLY A 558 1.20 26.10 -16.36
C GLY A 558 1.35 27.46 -17.01
N VAL A 559 0.29 27.86 -17.70
CA VAL A 559 0.16 29.18 -18.32
C VAL A 559 -1.10 29.84 -17.75
N THR A 560 -0.95 31.06 -17.26
CA THR A 560 -2.05 31.89 -16.78
C THR A 560 -2.10 33.18 -17.60
N ALA A 561 -3.27 33.51 -18.14
CA ALA A 561 -3.53 34.76 -18.83
C ALA A 561 -4.67 35.51 -18.13
N SER A 562 -4.55 36.84 -18.04
CA SER A 562 -5.57 37.66 -17.41
C SER A 562 -5.79 38.97 -18.15
N LEU A 563 -7.03 39.43 -18.14
CA LEU A 563 -7.43 40.76 -18.55
C LEU A 563 -8.29 41.38 -17.45
N GLU A 564 -7.83 42.49 -16.88
CA GLU A 564 -8.51 43.28 -15.86
C GLU A 564 -8.80 44.68 -16.38
N GLY A 565 -9.92 45.27 -16.00
CA GLY A 565 -10.18 46.69 -16.23
C GLY A 565 -10.97 47.31 -15.09
N GLY A 566 -10.76 48.61 -14.90
CA GLY A 566 -11.47 49.40 -13.89
C GLY A 566 -11.73 50.82 -14.36
N TYR A 567 -12.75 51.45 -13.79
CA TYR A 567 -13.18 52.80 -14.17
C TYR A 567 -13.43 53.65 -12.93
N PRO A 568 -12.58 54.63 -12.59
CA PRO A 568 -12.77 55.45 -11.40
C PRO A 568 -13.89 56.48 -11.59
N ILE A 569 -14.79 56.54 -10.62
CA ILE A 569 -15.92 57.46 -10.56
C ILE A 569 -15.72 58.36 -9.33
N ALA A 570 -15.46 59.65 -9.55
CA ALA A 570 -15.36 60.62 -8.48
C ALA A 570 -16.73 60.81 -7.81
N LEU A 571 -16.82 60.51 -6.51
CA LEU A 571 -18.01 60.74 -5.69
C LEU A 571 -17.95 62.11 -4.98
N SER A 572 -16.73 62.54 -4.64
CA SER A 572 -16.42 63.87 -4.08
C SER A 572 -14.97 64.24 -4.41
N GLU A 573 -14.49 65.39 -3.92
CA GLU A 573 -13.09 65.80 -4.05
C GLU A 573 -12.09 64.83 -3.40
N SER A 574 -12.52 64.06 -2.39
CA SER A 574 -11.67 63.16 -1.60
C SER A 574 -12.06 61.68 -1.70
N LEU A 575 -13.11 61.34 -2.45
CA LEU A 575 -13.67 59.99 -2.51
C LEU A 575 -13.89 59.53 -3.95
N THR A 576 -13.41 58.33 -4.27
CA THR A 576 -13.53 57.70 -5.60
C THR A 576 -14.04 56.27 -5.46
N LEU A 577 -15.03 55.90 -6.29
CA LEU A 577 -15.50 54.53 -6.43
C LEU A 577 -15.04 53.97 -7.77
N GLU A 578 -14.39 52.82 -7.76
CA GLU A 578 -13.90 52.17 -8.96
C GLU A 578 -14.52 50.77 -9.09
N PRO A 579 -15.56 50.60 -9.94
CA PRO A 579 -15.94 49.28 -10.44
C PRO A 579 -14.79 48.65 -11.24
N GLN A 580 -14.63 47.34 -11.04
CA GLN A 580 -13.57 46.53 -11.63
C GLN A 580 -14.16 45.22 -12.20
N ALA A 581 -13.57 44.70 -13.26
CA ALA A 581 -13.87 43.38 -13.79
C ALA A 581 -12.58 42.69 -14.27
N GLN A 582 -12.51 41.38 -14.08
CA GLN A 582 -11.35 40.58 -14.49
C GLN A 582 -11.80 39.24 -15.05
N LEU A 583 -11.11 38.78 -16.09
CA LEU A 583 -11.22 37.42 -16.61
C LEU A 583 -9.83 36.78 -16.59
N ILE A 584 -9.77 35.53 -16.17
CA ILE A 584 -8.55 34.76 -16.02
C ILE A 584 -8.76 33.41 -16.71
N TRP A 585 -7.79 33.00 -17.51
CA TRP A 585 -7.68 31.67 -18.10
C TRP A 585 -6.41 31.01 -17.59
N GLN A 586 -6.50 29.74 -17.21
CA GLN A 586 -5.38 28.95 -16.75
C GLN A 586 -5.37 27.59 -17.44
N ARG A 587 -4.17 27.16 -17.84
CA ARG A 587 -3.89 25.81 -18.29
C ARG A 587 -2.76 25.23 -17.46
N LEU A 588 -2.96 24.00 -17.00
CA LEU A 588 -2.00 23.24 -16.21
C LEU A 588 -1.56 21.99 -16.99
N SER A 589 -0.32 21.58 -16.79
CA SER A 589 0.23 20.31 -17.28
C SER A 589 1.18 19.79 -16.22
N LEU A 590 0.81 18.70 -15.58
CA LEU A 590 1.65 18.01 -14.59
C LEU A 590 2.20 16.73 -15.20
N ASP A 591 3.41 16.35 -14.79
CA ASP A 591 4.05 15.13 -15.27
C ASP A 591 3.44 13.90 -14.57
N ASP A 592 3.34 12.80 -15.31
CA ASP A 592 2.84 11.53 -14.77
C ASP A 592 3.79 10.96 -13.71
N GLN A 593 3.22 10.34 -12.68
CA GLN A 593 3.92 9.78 -11.53
C GLN A 593 3.51 8.31 -11.31
N ALA A 594 4.09 7.67 -10.31
CA ALA A 594 3.65 6.37 -9.83
C ALA A 594 3.97 6.20 -8.34
N ASP A 595 3.08 5.52 -7.62
CA ASP A 595 3.35 4.99 -6.29
C ASP A 595 3.56 3.46 -6.36
N ARG A 596 3.67 2.80 -5.20
CA ARG A 596 3.83 1.34 -5.12
C ARG A 596 2.67 0.55 -5.76
N TYR A 597 1.48 1.15 -5.88
CA TYR A 597 0.22 0.47 -6.16
C TYR A 597 -0.44 0.91 -7.48
N SER A 598 -0.02 2.03 -8.06
CA SER A 598 -0.65 2.63 -9.23
C SER A 598 0.29 3.57 -9.99
N SER A 599 0.19 3.57 -11.32
CA SER A 599 0.54 4.75 -12.11
C SER A 599 -0.48 5.86 -11.85
N VAL A 600 -0.04 7.12 -11.87
CA VAL A 600 -0.86 8.30 -11.61
C VAL A 600 -0.64 9.29 -12.76
N SER A 601 -1.68 9.57 -13.54
CA SER A 601 -1.58 10.53 -14.65
C SER A 601 -2.54 11.70 -14.45
N PHE A 602 -2.11 12.90 -14.82
CA PHE A 602 -2.87 14.13 -14.62
C PHE A 602 -3.47 14.61 -15.95
N ASP A 603 -4.80 14.61 -16.03
CA ASP A 603 -5.59 15.06 -17.18
C ASP A 603 -6.46 16.24 -16.76
N THR A 604 -5.91 17.45 -16.90
CA THR A 604 -6.50 18.68 -16.36
C THR A 604 -7.14 19.52 -17.46
N ASP A 605 -8.42 19.89 -17.29
CA ASP A 605 -9.08 20.85 -18.16
C ASP A 605 -8.55 22.28 -17.94
N ASP A 606 -8.69 23.12 -18.97
CA ASP A 606 -8.49 24.55 -18.85
C ASP A 606 -9.49 25.14 -17.83
N ALA A 607 -9.01 26.01 -16.94
CA ALA A 607 -9.82 26.68 -15.92
C ALA A 607 -10.08 28.14 -16.28
N TRP A 608 -11.28 28.62 -16.01
CA TRP A 608 -11.68 30.01 -16.16
C TRP A 608 -12.18 30.58 -14.84
N THR A 609 -11.71 31.78 -14.50
CA THR A 609 -12.14 32.53 -13.32
C THR A 609 -12.54 33.95 -13.72
N GLY A 610 -13.70 34.39 -13.28
CA GLY A 610 -14.19 35.76 -13.42
C GLY A 610 -14.21 36.49 -12.08
N ARG A 611 -13.93 37.80 -12.10
CA ARG A 611 -14.11 38.71 -10.98
C ARG A 611 -14.95 39.90 -11.40
N ILE A 612 -15.89 40.30 -10.54
CA ILE A 612 -16.51 41.63 -10.59
C ILE A 612 -16.33 42.26 -9.21
N GLY A 613 -15.81 43.48 -9.17
CA GLY A 613 -15.40 44.13 -7.94
C GLY A 613 -15.77 45.60 -7.87
N PHE A 614 -15.76 46.12 -6.65
CA PHE A 614 -15.84 47.55 -6.36
C PHE A 614 -14.75 47.93 -5.37
N ARG A 615 -14.10 49.07 -5.62
CA ARG A 615 -13.10 49.64 -4.73
C ARG A 615 -13.47 51.08 -4.38
N LEU A 616 -13.68 51.37 -3.10
CA LEU A 616 -13.97 52.70 -2.59
C LEU A 616 -12.74 53.27 -1.91
N GLN A 617 -12.18 54.34 -2.46
CA GLN A 617 -10.91 54.91 -2.03
C GLN A 617 -11.08 56.35 -1.56
N GLY A 618 -10.47 56.66 -0.41
CA GLY A 618 -10.30 58.01 0.11
C GLY A 618 -8.92 58.59 -0.25
N LYS A 619 -8.80 59.92 -0.25
CA LYS A 619 -7.51 60.64 -0.38
C LYS A 619 -7.36 61.66 0.75
N GLN A 620 -6.23 61.62 1.46
CA GLN A 620 -5.92 62.55 2.54
C GLN A 620 -4.42 62.87 2.57
N ASP A 621 -4.07 64.17 2.57
CA ASP A 621 -2.70 64.62 2.79
C ASP A 621 -2.36 64.57 4.30
N THR A 622 -1.24 63.93 4.65
CA THR A 622 -0.79 63.78 6.04
C THR A 622 0.64 64.31 6.19
N THR A 623 1.12 64.46 7.44
CA THR A 623 2.49 64.90 7.73
C THR A 623 3.57 63.90 7.29
N VAL A 624 3.19 62.66 7.00
CA VAL A 624 4.10 61.57 6.60
C VAL A 624 3.99 61.21 5.12
N GLY A 625 3.14 61.90 4.35
CA GLY A 625 2.89 61.60 2.94
C GLY A 625 1.39 61.63 2.57
N LYS A 626 1.09 61.36 1.30
CA LYS A 626 -0.29 61.26 0.81
C LYS A 626 -0.83 59.86 1.11
N LEU A 627 -1.84 59.80 1.97
CA LEU A 627 -2.48 58.56 2.42
C LEU A 627 -3.75 58.31 1.59
N ARG A 628 -3.90 57.08 1.08
CA ARG A 628 -5.06 56.63 0.32
C ARG A 628 -5.61 55.33 0.92
N PRO A 629 -6.51 55.41 1.91
CA PRO A 629 -7.19 54.22 2.41
C PRO A 629 -8.27 53.77 1.42
N TYR A 630 -8.53 52.48 1.34
CA TYR A 630 -9.60 51.93 0.52
C TYR A 630 -10.28 50.72 1.15
N LEU A 631 -11.52 50.49 0.73
CA LEU A 631 -12.29 49.27 0.97
C LEU A 631 -12.59 48.62 -0.38
N LYS A 632 -12.59 47.29 -0.44
CA LYS A 632 -12.98 46.53 -1.64
C LYS A 632 -13.97 45.43 -1.31
N ALA A 633 -14.80 45.12 -2.31
CA ALA A 633 -15.67 43.97 -2.32
C ALA A 633 -15.62 43.33 -3.72
N ASN A 634 -15.29 42.05 -3.78
CA ASN A 634 -15.16 41.28 -5.02
C ASN A 634 -16.07 40.06 -4.98
N LEU A 635 -16.74 39.79 -6.10
CA LEU A 635 -17.40 38.53 -6.37
C LEU A 635 -16.53 37.74 -7.35
N TRP A 636 -16.02 36.61 -6.88
CA TRP A 636 -15.24 35.66 -7.66
C TRP A 636 -16.11 34.49 -8.13
N GLN A 637 -15.96 34.11 -9.39
CA GLN A 637 -16.64 32.97 -10.00
C GLN A 637 -15.61 32.07 -10.68
N ASN A 638 -15.41 30.87 -10.14
CA ASN A 638 -14.75 29.79 -10.87
C ASN A 638 -15.80 29.07 -11.71
N PHE A 639 -15.56 28.98 -13.01
CA PHE A 639 -16.41 28.20 -13.91
C PHE A 639 -16.09 26.70 -13.80
N SER A 640 -16.99 25.84 -14.28
CA SER A 640 -16.75 24.40 -14.28
C SER A 640 -15.48 24.08 -15.04
N SER A 641 -14.62 23.29 -14.40
CA SER A 641 -13.39 22.76 -14.96
C SER A 641 -13.08 21.50 -14.20
N ASP A 642 -13.08 20.36 -14.89
CA ASP A 642 -12.89 19.06 -14.29
C ASP A 642 -11.38 18.76 -14.28
N GLN A 643 -10.82 18.58 -13.09
CA GLN A 643 -9.43 18.21 -12.88
C GLN A 643 -9.39 16.71 -12.62
N SER A 644 -9.00 15.92 -13.62
CA SER A 644 -9.03 14.46 -13.55
C SER A 644 -7.63 13.91 -13.23
N VAL A 645 -7.50 13.20 -12.11
CA VAL A 645 -6.31 12.42 -11.78
C VAL A 645 -6.65 10.95 -11.96
N ARG A 646 -5.93 10.25 -12.84
CA ARG A 646 -6.21 8.85 -13.14
C ARG A 646 -5.24 7.92 -12.42
N PHE A 647 -5.78 6.98 -11.65
CA PHE A 647 -5.04 5.93 -10.99
C PHE A 647 -5.18 4.64 -11.81
N ALA A 648 -4.12 4.27 -12.51
CA ALA A 648 -4.14 3.25 -13.55
C ALA A 648 -5.24 3.54 -14.59
N THR A 649 -6.41 2.90 -14.48
CA THR A 649 -7.54 3.12 -15.38
C THR A 649 -8.61 4.05 -14.82
N ASP A 650 -8.67 4.26 -13.51
CA ASP A 650 -9.79 4.91 -12.82
C ASP A 650 -9.62 6.43 -12.73
N PRO A 651 -10.52 7.23 -13.35
CA PRO A 651 -10.46 8.68 -13.26
C PRO A 651 -11.09 9.18 -11.95
N ILE A 652 -10.36 10.02 -11.23
CA ILE A 652 -10.78 10.71 -10.02
C ILE A 652 -10.92 12.19 -10.35
N VAL A 653 -12.16 12.66 -10.43
CA VAL A 653 -12.47 14.02 -10.91
C VAL A 653 -12.65 14.96 -9.72
N THR A 654 -12.03 16.13 -9.79
CA THR A 654 -12.23 17.25 -8.87
C THR A 654 -12.75 18.47 -9.64
N ASP A 655 -13.88 19.04 -9.23
CA ASP A 655 -14.52 20.20 -9.88
C ASP A 655 -14.12 21.51 -9.17
N LEU A 656 -13.57 22.46 -9.93
CA LEU A 656 -13.14 23.78 -9.43
C LEU A 656 -14.29 24.79 -9.26
N LYS A 657 -15.49 24.47 -9.73
CA LYS A 657 -16.63 25.40 -9.76
C LYS A 657 -17.00 25.92 -8.37
N GLY A 658 -17.10 27.23 -8.25
CA GLY A 658 -17.49 27.88 -7.01
C GLY A 658 -17.74 29.38 -7.18
N THR A 659 -18.50 29.95 -6.24
CA THR A 659 -18.72 31.39 -6.15
C THR A 659 -18.27 31.86 -4.77
N SER A 660 -17.43 32.88 -4.70
CA SER A 660 -16.91 33.42 -3.44
C SER A 660 -17.03 34.93 -3.37
N LEU A 661 -17.28 35.44 -2.16
CA LEU A 661 -17.23 36.85 -1.83
C LEU A 661 -15.92 37.12 -1.12
N GLU A 662 -15.19 38.11 -1.60
CA GLU A 662 -14.02 38.65 -0.93
C GLU A 662 -14.34 40.08 -0.48
N LEU A 663 -14.08 40.34 0.80
CA LEU A 663 -14.18 41.66 1.40
C LEU A 663 -12.84 42.03 1.99
N GLY A 664 -12.44 43.27 1.83
CA GLY A 664 -11.20 43.72 2.44
C GLY A 664 -10.95 45.19 2.28
N GLY A 665 -9.72 45.58 2.56
CA GLY A 665 -9.31 46.95 2.53
C GLY A 665 -7.81 47.09 2.69
N GLY A 666 -7.34 48.29 2.40
CA GLY A 666 -5.92 48.57 2.45
C GLY A 666 -5.64 50.04 2.52
N LEU A 667 -4.34 50.34 2.52
CA LEU A 667 -3.84 51.69 2.52
C LEU A 667 -2.64 51.77 1.58
N THR A 668 -2.57 52.86 0.84
CA THR A 668 -1.36 53.25 0.10
C THR A 668 -0.82 54.55 0.69
N LEU A 669 0.47 54.58 0.97
CA LEU A 669 1.19 55.74 1.48
C LEU A 669 2.31 56.12 0.51
N ASP A 670 2.22 57.30 -0.07
CA ASP A 670 3.33 57.89 -0.83
C ASP A 670 4.32 58.51 0.16
N ILE A 671 5.41 57.80 0.44
CA ILE A 671 6.46 58.25 1.37
C ILE A 671 7.22 59.44 0.78
N THR A 672 7.47 59.37 -0.53
CA THR A 672 8.13 60.42 -1.31
C THR A 672 7.45 60.51 -2.68
N GLU A 673 7.81 61.52 -3.48
CA GLU A 673 7.38 61.63 -4.89
C GLU A 673 7.83 60.44 -5.77
N LYS A 674 8.77 59.62 -5.27
CA LYS A 674 9.36 58.49 -6.00
C LYS A 674 9.06 57.13 -5.38
N ALA A 675 8.44 57.06 -4.19
CA ALA A 675 8.27 55.80 -3.48
C ALA A 675 6.93 55.73 -2.76
N SER A 676 6.19 54.64 -2.96
CA SER A 676 4.99 54.31 -2.18
C SER A 676 5.04 52.91 -1.61
N LEU A 677 4.41 52.77 -0.45
CA LEU A 677 4.09 51.49 0.17
C LEU A 677 2.59 51.25 0.12
N PHE A 678 2.17 50.01 -0.07
CA PHE A 678 0.78 49.62 0.06
C PHE A 678 0.66 48.34 0.88
N ALA A 679 -0.42 48.25 1.66
CA ALA A 679 -0.76 47.07 2.44
C ALA A 679 -2.26 46.77 2.29
N THR A 680 -2.59 45.48 2.22
CA THR A 680 -3.97 44.99 2.04
C THR A 680 -4.22 43.81 2.98
N ALA A 681 -5.44 43.71 3.49
CA ALA A 681 -5.94 42.55 4.20
C ALA A 681 -7.33 42.18 3.70
N ASP A 682 -7.51 40.90 3.35
CA ASP A 682 -8.71 40.40 2.69
C ASP A 682 -9.24 39.14 3.38
N TYR A 683 -10.56 38.98 3.33
CA TYR A 683 -11.26 37.80 3.78
C TYR A 683 -12.18 37.29 2.66
N THR A 684 -11.96 36.05 2.23
CA THR A 684 -12.74 35.37 1.20
C THR A 684 -13.58 34.26 1.83
N THR A 685 -14.86 34.21 1.48
CA THR A 685 -15.80 33.16 1.90
C THR A 685 -16.63 32.65 0.73
N ASN A 686 -16.97 31.37 0.70
CA ASN A 686 -17.90 30.82 -0.29
C ASN A 686 -19.32 31.41 -0.12
N LEU A 687 -19.94 31.83 -1.23
CA LEU A 687 -21.37 32.14 -1.31
C LEU A 687 -22.18 30.99 -1.92
N GLY A 688 -21.52 30.14 -2.72
CA GLY A 688 -22.07 28.94 -3.32
C GLY A 688 -20.95 27.97 -3.68
N GLY A 689 -21.21 26.67 -3.54
CA GLY A 689 -20.19 25.63 -3.65
C GLY A 689 -19.70 25.16 -2.28
N GLU A 690 -18.56 24.47 -2.27
CA GLU A 690 -17.93 23.91 -1.06
C GLU A 690 -17.27 24.98 -0.19
N ARG A 691 -16.78 24.57 0.97
CA ARG A 691 -16.08 25.44 1.93
C ARG A 691 -14.88 26.12 1.24
N ASN A 692 -14.85 27.45 1.31
CA ASN A 692 -13.71 28.24 0.88
C ASN A 692 -13.57 29.39 1.87
N ARG A 693 -12.55 29.36 2.72
CA ARG A 693 -12.25 30.41 3.70
C ARG A 693 -10.77 30.75 3.60
N ILE A 694 -10.49 31.99 3.19
CA ILE A 694 -9.12 32.45 3.02
C ILE A 694 -8.95 33.80 3.71
N TRP A 695 -7.91 33.91 4.54
CA TRP A 695 -7.40 35.20 5.02
C TRP A 695 -6.14 35.54 4.26
N GLU A 696 -6.08 36.71 3.63
CA GLU A 696 -4.91 37.17 2.89
C GLU A 696 -4.33 38.45 3.50
N GLY A 697 -3.00 38.53 3.51
CA GLY A 697 -2.26 39.77 3.71
C GLY A 697 -1.27 40.00 2.57
N ASN A 698 -1.19 41.24 2.09
CA ASN A 698 -0.29 41.65 1.01
C ASN A 698 0.41 42.96 1.39
N LEU A 699 1.73 43.03 1.17
CA LEU A 699 2.54 44.23 1.39
C LEU A 699 3.43 44.45 0.18
N GLY A 700 3.42 45.65 -0.39
CA GLY A 700 4.25 45.99 -1.53
C GLY A 700 4.86 47.39 -1.48
N LEU A 701 5.88 47.54 -2.31
CA LEU A 701 6.68 48.74 -2.50
C LEU A 701 6.77 49.04 -3.99
N ASN A 702 6.59 50.30 -4.36
CA ASN A 702 6.78 50.80 -5.70
C ASN A 702 7.78 51.96 -5.70
N ILE A 703 8.76 51.92 -6.60
CA ILE A 703 9.80 52.93 -6.76
C ILE A 703 9.81 53.43 -8.21
N LYS A 704 9.68 54.74 -8.38
CA LYS A 704 9.81 55.47 -9.65
C LYS A 704 11.21 56.06 -9.80
N TRP A 705 11.83 55.91 -10.98
CA TRP A 705 13.20 56.34 -11.24
C TRP A 705 13.28 57.75 -11.84
#